data_AF-A0A1W9R372-F1
#
_entry.id   AF-A0A1W9R372-F1
#
_cell.length_a   1.000
_cell.length_b   1.000
_cell.length_c   1.000
_cell.angle_alpha   90.00
_cell.angle_beta   90.00
_cell.angle_gamma   90.00
#
_symmetry.space_group_name_H-M   'P 1'
#
loop_
_entity.id
_entity.type
_entity.pdbx_description
1 polymer ?
#
loop_
_entity_poly.entity_id
_entity_poly.type
_entity_poly.pdbx_seq_one_letter_code
_entity_poly.pdbx_strand_id
1 'polypeptide(L)'
;MKSGLTIAIIFFLIAGSCFAQIKPPVAETDIVTAFFDCPTSFNALANDYSYDGDSLILWMITGTWIGTSSAYFEDSTIYYSPGSHSTYALSDTVYYMIKDVTTGLYSDEGKAIINFERIKSEHLDINNINAQINCVGNQFRTLNYFNLIKPEFGFEAPKGGGVSSIYNSTLWVGGMDENNNIHTACERNRTGRYPYASGKGYDFWPGPVMDTVNYNVDYLFDNNKIWELTREEIRNHIINYNLPGYQMPENIENWPAHGNTDLGAAHLLAPFVDLNDNQLYEPELGESPAVKGDNSFSFIFNDDFDEHTESFGRKLGIEVFGQAYAFDCPDDSAFYNTIFLSYQIINRSDTNYVDLYIGNYTNLMIGNPGDDLLVCDTILNAFYAFNEDDFDDTTSTYYPGYMHHPPAQAVVFLNIKMDNFMYSKFPYPPSDSNFSADPNDDYEYYNFMKAIWNDSTHLTYGGAGHLGGQSVNYAFTGNPITNEGWTQLNSGIEEHGLHAIASTGPYDFLTGDTVFLELAYVFARDYQGDNFSAVGLLKERIEQIKWFYENDSTPCGEQWSGLTLRNYKSEKLVLYPNPVKDVLNLEFDFGKQKAEYSIYNFTGQKVKTGVIYRNSNTISVENLRDGYYLIRVNTDEGILVGKFAKLKSVH
;
A
#
# COMPACT_ATOMS: atom_id res chain seq x y z
N MET A 1 -36.13 18.50 -105.23
CA MET A 1 -34.90 18.87 -104.49
C MET A 1 -34.90 18.13 -103.16
N LYS A 2 -33.88 17.25 -102.98
CA LYS A 2 -33.31 16.67 -101.74
C LYS A 2 -34.29 16.00 -100.75
N SER A 3 -34.50 14.68 -100.78
CA SER A 3 -33.67 13.59 -100.19
C SER A 3 -33.44 13.74 -98.69
N GLY A 4 -34.33 13.18 -97.87
CA GLY A 4 -34.13 12.95 -96.43
C GLY A 4 -33.73 11.49 -96.20
N LEU A 5 -32.47 11.29 -95.83
CA LEU A 5 -31.82 10.00 -95.60
C LEU A 5 -32.08 9.56 -94.15
N THR A 6 -32.68 8.38 -93.97
CA THR A 6 -32.82 7.74 -92.66
C THR A 6 -31.45 7.15 -92.26
N ILE A 7 -30.82 7.70 -91.22
CA ILE A 7 -29.61 7.14 -90.61
C ILE A 7 -30.02 6.53 -89.26
N ALA A 8 -29.99 5.20 -89.18
CA ALA A 8 -30.05 4.47 -87.92
C ALA A 8 -28.68 4.59 -87.24
N ILE A 9 -28.62 5.29 -86.11
CA ILE A 9 -27.43 5.32 -85.24
C ILE A 9 -27.54 4.14 -84.29
N ILE A 10 -26.77 3.08 -84.55
CA ILE A 10 -26.51 2.00 -83.60
C ILE A 10 -25.44 2.51 -82.63
N PHE A 11 -25.83 2.79 -81.39
CA PHE A 11 -24.87 2.99 -80.30
C PHE A 11 -24.28 1.63 -79.94
N PHE A 12 -23.01 1.41 -80.31
CA PHE A 12 -22.19 0.38 -79.70
C PHE A 12 -21.89 0.83 -78.27
N LEU A 13 -22.55 0.23 -77.28
CA LEU A 13 -22.04 0.20 -75.90
C LEU A 13 -20.76 -0.63 -75.93
N ILE A 14 -19.62 0.05 -76.01
CA ILE A 14 -18.35 -0.54 -75.59
C ILE A 14 -18.50 -0.65 -74.07
N ALA A 15 -18.83 -1.85 -73.60
CA ALA A 15 -18.57 -2.23 -72.22
C ALA A 15 -17.04 -2.15 -72.05
N GLY A 16 -16.57 -0.97 -71.62
CA GLY A 16 -15.24 -0.87 -71.05
C GLY A 16 -15.25 -1.84 -69.88
N SER A 17 -14.49 -2.93 -70.01
CA SER A 17 -14.11 -3.74 -68.86
C SER A 17 -13.44 -2.79 -67.88
N CYS A 18 -14.21 -2.34 -66.88
CA CYS A 18 -13.65 -1.81 -65.66
C CYS A 18 -12.80 -2.94 -65.10
N PHE A 19 -11.49 -2.88 -65.35
CA PHE A 19 -10.57 -3.60 -64.49
C PHE A 19 -10.77 -2.98 -63.11
N ALA A 20 -11.40 -3.73 -62.20
CA ALA A 20 -11.31 -3.42 -60.79
C ALA A 20 -9.80 -3.33 -60.51
N GLN A 21 -9.34 -2.14 -60.14
CA GLN A 21 -7.94 -1.93 -59.82
C GLN A 21 -7.68 -2.76 -58.56
N ILE A 22 -6.89 -3.82 -58.67
CA ILE A 22 -6.45 -4.61 -57.53
C ILE A 22 -5.71 -3.66 -56.59
N LYS A 23 -6.22 -3.49 -55.38
CA LYS A 23 -5.67 -2.58 -54.38
C LYS A 23 -4.95 -3.38 -53.29
N PRO A 24 -3.83 -2.86 -52.75
CA PRO A 24 -3.25 -3.40 -51.52
C PRO A 24 -4.28 -3.45 -50.39
N PRO A 25 -4.16 -4.41 -49.45
CA PRO A 25 -4.95 -4.41 -48.23
C PRO A 25 -4.56 -3.19 -47.36
N VAL A 26 -5.46 -2.79 -46.46
CA VAL A 26 -5.26 -1.65 -45.55
C VAL A 26 -5.11 -2.20 -44.13
N ALA A 27 -3.96 -1.90 -43.53
CA ALA A 27 -3.71 -2.11 -42.11
C ALA A 27 -4.15 -0.85 -41.34
N GLU A 28 -5.25 -0.93 -40.61
CA GLU A 28 -5.77 0.16 -39.79
C GLU A 28 -5.01 0.22 -38.45
N THR A 29 -5.03 1.38 -37.79
CA THR A 29 -4.32 1.50 -36.50
C THR A 29 -5.04 0.73 -35.40
N ASP A 30 -4.35 -0.22 -34.77
CA ASP A 30 -4.82 -0.87 -33.55
C ASP A 30 -4.52 -0.01 -32.32
N ILE A 31 -5.44 0.00 -31.36
CA ILE A 31 -5.25 0.60 -30.04
C ILE A 31 -5.42 -0.51 -29.02
N VAL A 32 -4.37 -0.74 -28.23
CA VAL A 32 -4.29 -1.82 -27.24
C VAL A 32 -3.92 -1.21 -25.91
N THR A 33 -4.57 -1.65 -24.84
CA THR A 33 -4.15 -1.31 -23.47
C THR A 33 -3.37 -2.48 -22.88
N ALA A 34 -2.24 -2.19 -22.25
CA ALA A 34 -1.43 -3.16 -21.53
C ALA A 34 -1.16 -2.66 -20.11
N PHE A 35 -1.22 -3.53 -19.12
CA PHE A 35 -0.75 -3.18 -17.79
C PHE A 35 0.76 -2.94 -17.86
N PHE A 36 1.23 -1.88 -17.19
CA PHE A 36 2.62 -1.51 -17.21
C PHE A 36 3.51 -2.70 -16.85
N ASP A 37 4.51 -2.97 -17.69
CA ASP A 37 5.51 -4.00 -17.50
C ASP A 37 5.00 -5.45 -17.59
N CYS A 38 3.74 -5.64 -18.00
CA CYS A 38 3.16 -6.94 -18.32
C CYS A 38 3.13 -7.17 -19.85
N PRO A 39 3.44 -8.40 -20.31
CA PRO A 39 3.16 -8.79 -21.69
C PRO A 39 1.67 -8.68 -22.03
N THR A 40 1.35 -8.41 -23.29
CA THR A 40 -0.04 -8.41 -23.80
C THR A 40 -0.11 -9.05 -25.18
N SER A 41 -1.32 -9.42 -25.61
CA SER A 41 -1.55 -9.95 -26.96
C SER A 41 -2.87 -9.46 -27.53
N PHE A 42 -2.93 -9.28 -28.85
CA PHE A 42 -4.11 -8.75 -29.54
C PHE A 42 -4.19 -9.25 -30.98
N ASN A 43 -5.42 -9.35 -31.50
CA ASN A 43 -5.66 -9.69 -32.89
C ASN A 43 -5.48 -8.45 -33.77
N ALA A 44 -4.37 -8.37 -34.50
CA ALA A 44 -4.03 -7.21 -35.32
C ALA A 44 -4.88 -7.12 -36.60
N LEU A 45 -5.51 -8.21 -37.04
CA LEU A 45 -6.34 -8.19 -38.26
C LEU A 45 -7.80 -7.81 -37.98
N ALA A 46 -8.15 -7.44 -36.74
CA ALA A 46 -9.54 -7.28 -36.32
C ALA A 46 -10.26 -6.10 -36.99
N ASN A 47 -9.52 -5.04 -37.32
CA ASN A 47 -10.00 -3.82 -37.99
C ASN A 47 -9.46 -3.66 -39.42
N ASP A 48 -8.62 -4.58 -39.87
CA ASP A 48 -7.99 -4.56 -41.19
C ASP A 48 -8.92 -5.06 -42.29
N TYR A 49 -8.71 -4.59 -43.52
CA TYR A 49 -9.56 -5.01 -44.63
C TYR A 49 -8.86 -5.05 -46.00
N SER A 50 -9.30 -5.98 -46.84
CA SER A 50 -9.07 -5.96 -48.29
C SER A 50 -10.27 -5.31 -48.96
N TYR A 51 -10.03 -4.47 -49.98
CA TYR A 51 -11.10 -3.81 -50.75
C TYR A 51 -12.01 -4.82 -51.47
N ASP A 52 -11.46 -5.99 -51.79
CA ASP A 52 -12.16 -7.04 -52.53
C ASP A 52 -12.71 -8.13 -51.59
N GLY A 53 -12.55 -7.97 -50.27
CA GLY A 53 -13.03 -8.91 -49.26
C GLY A 53 -12.20 -10.19 -49.14
N ASP A 54 -10.99 -10.19 -49.70
CA ASP A 54 -10.06 -11.31 -49.64
C ASP A 54 -9.54 -11.55 -48.22
N SER A 55 -9.14 -12.80 -47.95
CA SER A 55 -8.55 -13.17 -46.68
C SER A 55 -7.18 -12.53 -46.48
N LEU A 56 -6.94 -12.06 -45.26
CA LEU A 56 -5.72 -11.39 -44.85
C LEU A 56 -4.90 -12.30 -43.93
N ILE A 57 -3.59 -12.17 -44.00
CA ILE A 57 -2.65 -12.75 -43.02
C ILE A 57 -1.69 -11.68 -42.52
N LEU A 58 -1.21 -11.85 -41.30
CA LEU A 58 -0.09 -11.08 -40.80
C LEU A 58 1.19 -11.57 -41.49
N TRP A 59 1.96 -10.64 -42.08
CA TRP A 59 3.14 -10.98 -42.88
C TRP A 59 4.43 -10.87 -42.08
N MET A 60 4.63 -9.73 -41.42
CA MET A 60 5.80 -9.52 -40.57
C MET A 60 5.58 -8.38 -39.58
N ILE A 61 6.33 -8.43 -38.48
CA ILE A 61 6.56 -7.29 -37.59
C ILE A 61 7.85 -6.61 -38.04
N THR A 62 7.79 -5.29 -38.26
CA THR A 62 8.93 -4.49 -38.74
C THR A 62 9.73 -3.86 -37.60
N GLY A 63 9.14 -3.76 -36.41
CA GLY A 63 9.84 -3.37 -35.19
C GLY A 63 8.91 -2.86 -34.08
N THR A 64 9.51 -2.42 -32.99
CA THR A 64 8.87 -1.66 -31.91
C THR A 64 9.49 -0.26 -31.84
N TRP A 65 8.72 0.75 -31.45
CA TRP A 65 9.25 2.10 -31.24
C TRP A 65 10.24 2.12 -30.09
N ILE A 66 9.88 1.53 -28.96
CA ILE A 66 10.81 1.29 -27.85
C ILE A 66 11.61 0.04 -28.21
N GLY A 67 12.80 0.23 -28.78
CA GLY A 67 13.63 -0.86 -29.30
C GLY A 67 14.17 -1.87 -28.26
N THR A 68 13.83 -1.70 -26.97
CA THR A 68 14.06 -2.74 -25.95
C THR A 68 12.87 -3.67 -25.74
N SER A 69 11.68 -3.29 -26.21
CA SER A 69 10.50 -4.14 -26.25
C SER A 69 10.66 -5.19 -27.35
N SER A 70 9.90 -6.27 -27.24
CA SER A 70 9.86 -7.32 -28.27
C SER A 70 8.44 -7.63 -28.67
N ALA A 71 8.26 -8.03 -29.92
CA ALA A 71 6.99 -8.51 -30.42
C ALA A 71 7.20 -9.63 -31.44
N TYR A 72 6.32 -10.63 -31.40
CA TYR A 72 6.22 -11.70 -32.39
C TYR A 72 4.74 -11.94 -32.70
N PHE A 73 4.43 -12.74 -33.71
CA PHE A 73 3.05 -13.06 -34.05
C PHE A 73 2.86 -14.55 -34.33
N GLU A 74 1.65 -15.03 -34.05
CA GLU A 74 1.16 -16.33 -34.51
C GLU A 74 -0.22 -16.12 -35.13
N ASP A 75 -0.39 -16.60 -36.36
CA ASP A 75 -1.57 -16.36 -37.19
C ASP A 75 -1.94 -14.86 -37.31
N SER A 76 -3.03 -14.43 -36.67
CA SER A 76 -3.48 -13.03 -36.65
C SER A 76 -3.17 -12.30 -35.34
N THR A 77 -2.57 -12.99 -34.37
CA THR A 77 -2.34 -12.45 -33.02
C THR A 77 -0.90 -11.97 -32.89
N ILE A 78 -0.72 -10.71 -32.51
CA ILE A 78 0.58 -10.17 -32.08
C ILE A 78 0.71 -10.38 -30.57
N TYR A 79 1.87 -10.90 -30.16
CA TYR A 79 2.32 -10.98 -28.77
C TYR A 79 3.38 -9.92 -28.53
N TYR A 80 3.11 -9.03 -27.58
CA TYR A 80 3.98 -7.92 -27.21
C TYR A 80 4.55 -8.15 -25.80
N SER A 81 5.84 -7.91 -25.63
CA SER A 81 6.50 -7.92 -24.32
C SER A 81 7.24 -6.59 -24.10
N PRO A 82 6.89 -5.83 -23.05
CA PRO A 82 7.54 -4.57 -22.75
C PRO A 82 9.03 -4.74 -22.44
N GLY A 83 9.86 -3.84 -22.95
CA GLY A 83 11.29 -3.79 -22.64
C GLY A 83 11.60 -2.98 -21.38
N SER A 84 12.86 -2.99 -20.94
CA SER A 84 13.32 -2.21 -19.78
C SER A 84 13.08 -0.70 -19.91
N HIS A 85 12.99 -0.17 -21.15
CA HIS A 85 12.71 1.24 -21.40
C HIS A 85 11.22 1.56 -21.58
N SER A 86 10.33 0.56 -21.63
CA SER A 86 8.88 0.77 -21.62
C SER A 86 8.42 1.42 -20.31
N THR A 87 9.19 1.20 -19.24
CA THR A 87 9.07 1.85 -17.94
C THR A 87 9.06 3.38 -18.01
N TYR A 88 9.60 3.97 -19.08
CA TYR A 88 9.70 5.42 -19.26
C TYR A 88 8.62 6.05 -20.16
N ALA A 89 7.78 5.25 -20.83
CA ALA A 89 6.87 5.75 -21.86
C ALA A 89 5.39 5.53 -21.50
N LEU A 90 4.50 6.45 -21.87
CA LEU A 90 3.05 6.26 -21.70
C LEU A 90 2.46 5.29 -22.73
N SER A 91 3.18 5.06 -23.83
CA SER A 91 2.83 4.10 -24.85
C SER A 91 4.05 3.60 -25.63
N ASP A 92 3.89 2.46 -26.29
CA ASP A 92 4.80 1.93 -27.31
C ASP A 92 4.04 1.78 -28.63
N THR A 93 4.74 1.49 -29.72
CA THR A 93 4.13 1.19 -31.01
C THR A 93 4.80 -0.03 -31.62
N VAL A 94 4.00 -1.03 -31.97
CA VAL A 94 4.42 -2.17 -32.80
C VAL A 94 4.08 -1.84 -34.25
N TYR A 95 5.05 -1.99 -35.14
CA TYR A 95 4.87 -1.80 -36.57
C TYR A 95 4.78 -3.16 -37.27
N TYR A 96 3.81 -3.32 -38.18
CA TYR A 96 3.57 -4.59 -38.86
C TYR A 96 3.10 -4.40 -40.30
N MET A 97 3.11 -5.47 -41.09
CA MET A 97 2.55 -5.51 -42.44
C MET A 97 1.62 -6.70 -42.59
N ILE A 98 0.56 -6.53 -43.37
CA ILE A 98 -0.39 -7.59 -43.72
C ILE A 98 -0.33 -7.91 -45.20
N LYS A 99 -0.77 -9.12 -45.55
CA LYS A 99 -0.78 -9.62 -46.92
C LYS A 99 -2.16 -10.13 -47.29
N ASP A 100 -2.61 -9.71 -48.46
CA ASP A 100 -3.78 -10.27 -49.11
C ASP A 100 -3.40 -11.61 -49.77
N VAL A 101 -4.08 -12.68 -49.35
CA VAL A 101 -3.73 -14.05 -49.76
C VAL A 101 -4.04 -14.31 -51.24
N THR A 102 -5.09 -13.68 -51.77
CA THR A 102 -5.56 -13.91 -53.14
C THR A 102 -4.71 -13.13 -54.13
N THR A 103 -4.46 -11.85 -53.85
CA THR A 103 -3.75 -10.95 -54.77
C THR A 103 -2.24 -10.99 -54.57
N GLY A 104 -1.78 -11.40 -53.38
CA GLY A 104 -0.38 -11.41 -52.99
C GLY A 104 0.19 -10.02 -52.68
N LEU A 105 -0.65 -8.98 -52.65
CA LEU A 105 -0.25 -7.62 -52.33
C LEU A 105 -0.06 -7.43 -50.82
N TYR A 106 0.86 -6.54 -50.47
CA TYR A 106 1.16 -6.17 -49.09
C TYR A 106 0.58 -4.79 -48.79
N SER A 107 0.11 -4.58 -47.57
CA SER A 107 -0.28 -3.25 -47.10
C SER A 107 0.91 -2.30 -47.03
N ASP A 108 0.64 -1.01 -46.84
CA ASP A 108 1.61 -0.12 -46.19
C ASP A 108 1.83 -0.56 -44.73
N GLU A 109 2.82 0.02 -44.04
CA GLU A 109 3.12 -0.33 -42.65
C GLU A 109 1.96 0.06 -41.71
N GLY A 110 1.34 -0.96 -41.09
CA GLY A 110 0.35 -0.84 -40.03
C GLY A 110 0.99 -0.55 -38.68
N LYS A 111 0.17 -0.09 -37.73
CA LYS A 111 0.62 0.31 -36.40
C LYS A 111 -0.34 -0.22 -35.35
N ALA A 112 0.22 -0.79 -34.30
CA ALA A 112 -0.50 -1.03 -33.06
C ALA A 112 0.09 -0.15 -31.95
N ILE A 113 -0.72 0.78 -31.44
CA ILE A 113 -0.35 1.66 -30.34
C ILE A 113 -0.72 0.95 -29.04
N ILE A 114 0.30 0.65 -28.23
CA ILE A 114 0.16 -0.01 -26.93
C ILE A 114 0.18 1.08 -25.86
N ASN A 115 -0.97 1.43 -25.30
CA ASN A 115 -1.07 2.36 -24.17
C ASN A 115 -0.85 1.61 -22.87
N PHE A 116 0.04 2.12 -22.01
CA PHE A 116 0.31 1.50 -20.72
C PHE A 116 -0.62 2.04 -19.65
N GLU A 117 -1.36 1.15 -19.01
CA GLU A 117 -2.00 1.45 -17.74
C GLU A 117 -0.99 1.38 -16.62
N ARG A 118 -0.93 2.46 -15.84
CA ARG A 118 0.07 2.72 -14.82
C ARG A 118 -0.46 2.37 -13.44
N ILE A 119 0.44 2.14 -12.48
CA ILE A 119 0.05 1.92 -11.09
C ILE A 119 -0.75 3.13 -10.62
N LYS A 120 -1.96 2.89 -10.13
CA LYS A 120 -2.88 3.94 -9.72
C LYS A 120 -2.27 4.71 -8.53
N SER A 121 -2.27 6.02 -8.67
CA SER A 121 -1.87 6.95 -7.62
C SER A 121 -2.82 8.13 -7.55
N GLU A 122 -2.98 8.71 -6.38
CA GLU A 122 -3.74 9.94 -6.13
C GLU A 122 -2.98 10.85 -5.16
N HIS A 123 -3.43 12.10 -5.00
CA HIS A 123 -2.78 13.09 -4.13
C HIS A 123 -3.67 13.43 -2.93
N LEU A 124 -3.22 13.05 -1.74
CA LEU A 124 -3.78 13.50 -0.47
C LEU A 124 -3.22 14.88 -0.14
N ASP A 125 -4.03 15.92 -0.32
CA ASP A 125 -3.57 17.30 -0.24
C ASP A 125 -4.46 18.24 0.58
N ILE A 126 -5.27 17.71 1.50
CA ILE A 126 -6.21 18.53 2.29
C ILE A 126 -5.53 19.47 3.31
N ASN A 127 -4.26 19.25 3.65
CA ASN A 127 -3.49 20.09 4.58
C ASN A 127 -2.27 20.75 3.90
N ASN A 128 -1.24 21.13 4.66
CA ASN A 128 -0.02 21.77 4.12
C ASN A 128 0.88 20.83 3.33
N ILE A 129 0.49 19.57 3.12
CA ILE A 129 1.29 18.56 2.47
C ILE A 129 0.54 18.11 1.23
N ASN A 130 1.26 17.93 0.12
CA ASN A 130 0.78 17.21 -1.04
C ASN A 130 1.48 15.85 -1.06
N ALA A 131 0.77 14.80 -0.65
CA ALA A 131 1.29 13.45 -0.53
C ALA A 131 0.68 12.53 -1.59
N GLN A 132 1.50 11.99 -2.47
CA GLN A 132 1.12 10.98 -3.45
C GLN A 132 0.97 9.62 -2.79
N ILE A 133 -0.21 9.02 -2.95
CA ILE A 133 -0.59 7.72 -2.42
C ILE A 133 -0.69 6.74 -3.58
N ASN A 134 -0.01 5.60 -3.48
CA ASN A 134 -0.03 4.53 -4.49
C ASN A 134 -0.82 3.31 -3.98
N CYS A 135 -1.53 2.63 -4.88
CA CYS A 135 -2.34 1.45 -4.54
C CYS A 135 -1.54 0.21 -4.12
N VAL A 136 -0.22 0.21 -4.29
CA VAL A 136 0.66 -0.96 -4.11
C VAL A 136 1.55 -0.88 -2.86
N GLY A 137 1.27 0.02 -1.93
CA GLY A 137 2.00 0.11 -0.66
C GLY A 137 3.29 0.95 -0.70
N ASN A 138 3.94 1.14 -1.86
CA ASN A 138 5.10 2.02 -2.00
C ASN A 138 4.66 3.49 -2.14
N GLN A 139 4.61 4.23 -1.04
CA GLN A 139 4.01 5.57 -0.95
C GLN A 139 5.00 6.69 -1.29
N PHE A 140 4.45 7.87 -1.56
CA PHE A 140 5.18 9.15 -1.65
C PHE A 140 6.13 9.31 -2.83
N ARG A 141 5.84 8.60 -3.93
CA ARG A 141 6.62 8.68 -5.16
C ARG A 141 5.78 8.33 -6.37
N THR A 142 6.06 8.94 -7.51
CA THR A 142 5.62 8.40 -8.80
C THR A 142 6.39 7.12 -9.15
N LEU A 143 5.67 6.00 -9.19
CA LEU A 143 6.20 4.69 -9.60
C LEU A 143 6.21 4.51 -11.13
N ASN A 144 5.58 5.44 -11.85
CA ASN A 144 5.23 5.32 -13.26
C ASN A 144 6.20 6.04 -14.22
N TYR A 145 7.25 6.68 -13.69
CA TYR A 145 8.15 7.52 -14.48
C TYR A 145 9.60 7.39 -14.03
N PHE A 146 10.50 7.26 -15.01
CA PHE A 146 11.87 7.76 -14.88
C PHE A 146 12.15 8.83 -15.95
N ASN A 147 11.22 9.76 -16.19
CA ASN A 147 11.58 10.86 -17.08
C ASN A 147 12.64 11.72 -16.40
N LEU A 148 13.75 11.90 -17.11
CA LEU A 148 14.92 12.70 -16.73
C LEU A 148 14.66 14.22 -16.73
N ILE A 149 13.46 14.66 -16.35
CA ILE A 149 13.11 16.10 -16.35
C ILE A 149 12.69 16.56 -14.95
N LYS A 150 12.13 15.68 -14.12
CA LYS A 150 11.93 15.91 -12.68
C LYS A 150 11.62 14.58 -11.99
N PRO A 151 12.24 14.23 -10.85
CA PRO A 151 11.62 13.27 -9.94
C PRO A 151 10.29 13.87 -9.52
N GLU A 152 9.19 13.19 -9.80
CA GLU A 152 7.91 13.53 -9.18
C GLU A 152 7.97 12.99 -7.76
N PHE A 153 8.65 13.76 -6.92
CA PHE A 153 8.65 13.56 -5.49
C PHE A 153 7.21 13.64 -4.99
N GLY A 154 6.79 12.66 -4.22
CA GLY A 154 5.40 12.49 -3.80
C GLY A 154 5.14 12.87 -2.36
N PHE A 155 6.03 13.60 -1.67
CA PHE A 155 5.72 14.21 -0.38
C PHE A 155 6.20 15.65 -0.34
N GLU A 156 5.41 16.56 -0.90
CA GLU A 156 5.75 17.98 -0.99
C GLU A 156 5.22 18.72 0.23
N ALA A 157 6.14 19.24 1.05
CA ALA A 157 5.82 19.96 2.28
C ALA A 157 6.76 21.17 2.44
N PRO A 158 6.27 22.41 2.50
CA PRO A 158 4.88 22.83 2.25
C PRO A 158 4.43 22.56 0.82
N LYS A 159 3.14 22.23 0.67
CA LYS A 159 2.46 22.07 -0.62
C LYS A 159 2.64 23.32 -1.49
N GLY A 160 2.99 23.12 -2.76
CA GLY A 160 3.29 24.18 -3.71
C GLY A 160 4.71 24.77 -3.62
N GLY A 161 5.55 24.28 -2.71
CA GLY A 161 6.95 24.70 -2.56
C GLY A 161 7.91 24.10 -3.61
N GLY A 162 7.52 23.03 -4.28
CA GLY A 162 8.32 22.35 -5.30
C GLY A 162 9.50 21.52 -4.77
N VAL A 163 9.57 21.31 -3.45
CA VAL A 163 10.61 20.56 -2.72
C VAL A 163 9.93 19.50 -1.85
N SER A 164 10.57 18.35 -1.69
CA SER A 164 10.01 17.21 -0.97
C SER A 164 10.87 16.83 0.23
N SER A 165 10.23 16.27 1.26
CA SER A 165 10.91 15.78 2.47
C SER A 165 11.02 14.25 2.56
N ILE A 166 10.40 13.52 1.63
CA ILE A 166 10.42 12.05 1.57
C ILE A 166 10.53 11.62 0.11
N TYR A 167 11.49 10.76 -0.19
CA TYR A 167 11.60 10.17 -1.52
C TYR A 167 10.59 9.04 -1.71
N ASN A 168 10.50 8.09 -0.77
CA ASN A 168 9.45 7.08 -0.73
C ASN A 168 9.37 6.40 0.65
N SER A 169 8.26 5.70 0.93
CA SER A 169 8.10 4.83 2.11
C SER A 169 7.33 3.56 1.78
N THR A 170 7.69 2.40 2.35
CA THR A 170 7.02 1.12 2.08
C THR A 170 7.19 0.11 3.22
N LEU A 171 6.33 -0.92 3.24
CA LEU A 171 6.41 -2.03 4.19
C LEU A 171 7.47 -3.04 3.79
N TRP A 172 8.18 -3.56 4.78
CA TRP A 172 8.96 -4.81 4.70
C TRP A 172 8.31 -5.81 5.65
N VAL A 173 8.11 -7.05 5.20
CA VAL A 173 7.59 -8.11 6.06
C VAL A 173 8.47 -9.33 5.87
N GLY A 174 8.91 -9.95 6.96
CA GLY A 174 9.67 -11.19 6.86
C GLY A 174 9.57 -12.04 8.09
N GLY A 175 9.59 -13.36 7.91
CA GLY A 175 9.46 -14.35 8.99
C GLY A 175 9.89 -15.73 8.55
N MET A 176 9.80 -16.69 9.47
CA MET A 176 10.17 -18.08 9.22
C MET A 176 8.95 -18.99 9.19
N ASP A 177 8.91 -19.89 8.21
CA ASP A 177 7.93 -20.99 8.17
C ASP A 177 8.23 -22.07 9.23
N GLU A 178 7.37 -23.08 9.32
CA GLU A 178 7.52 -24.22 10.25
C GLU A 178 8.80 -25.07 10.01
N ASN A 179 9.46 -24.90 8.86
CA ASN A 179 10.71 -25.57 8.49
C ASN A 179 11.95 -24.69 8.69
N ASN A 180 11.81 -23.47 9.22
CA ASN A 180 12.84 -22.43 9.34
C ASN A 180 13.34 -21.89 7.99
N ASN A 181 12.53 -21.93 6.93
CA ASN A 181 12.81 -21.19 5.71
C ASN A 181 12.38 -19.73 5.90
N ILE A 182 13.19 -18.80 5.41
CA ILE A 182 12.86 -17.38 5.39
C ILE A 182 11.89 -17.09 4.24
N HIS A 183 10.90 -16.27 4.56
CA HIS A 183 9.97 -15.64 3.63
C HIS A 183 10.05 -14.13 3.84
N THR A 184 10.13 -13.36 2.77
CA THR A 184 10.21 -11.88 2.82
C THR A 184 9.42 -11.28 1.68
N ALA A 185 8.72 -10.18 1.95
CA ALA A 185 8.14 -9.28 0.96
C ALA A 185 8.66 -7.87 1.29
N CYS A 186 9.63 -7.39 0.53
CA CYS A 186 10.36 -6.16 0.85
C CYS A 186 10.66 -5.38 -0.42
N GLU A 187 10.23 -4.11 -0.45
CA GLU A 187 10.55 -3.22 -1.57
C GLU A 187 11.42 -2.05 -1.12
N ARG A 188 12.34 -1.58 -1.96
CA ARG A 188 12.87 -0.22 -1.79
C ARG A 188 12.02 0.74 -2.59
N ASN A 189 12.24 0.77 -3.89
CA ASN A 189 11.79 1.89 -4.70
C ASN A 189 11.30 1.46 -6.11
N ARG A 190 11.14 0.15 -6.34
CA ARG A 190 10.70 -0.45 -7.61
C ARG A 190 11.57 -0.17 -8.83
N THR A 191 12.81 0.27 -8.64
CA THR A 191 13.74 0.52 -9.75
C THR A 191 14.69 -0.65 -10.04
N GLY A 192 14.64 -1.70 -9.22
CA GLY A 192 15.57 -2.82 -9.30
C GLY A 192 16.97 -2.47 -8.79
N ARG A 193 17.83 -3.49 -8.75
CA ARG A 193 19.18 -3.47 -8.17
C ARG A 193 20.20 -2.74 -9.05
N TYR A 194 21.10 -1.95 -8.44
CA TYR A 194 22.34 -1.50 -9.09
C TYR A 194 23.44 -2.57 -8.98
N PRO A 195 24.27 -2.84 -10.01
CA PRO A 195 24.36 -2.17 -11.33
C PRO A 195 23.42 -2.77 -12.39
N TYR A 196 22.62 -3.77 -12.03
CA TYR A 196 21.67 -4.46 -12.91
C TYR A 196 20.39 -3.66 -13.15
N ALA A 197 20.51 -2.33 -13.26
CA ALA A 197 19.42 -1.35 -13.36
C ALA A 197 18.65 -1.46 -14.69
N SER A 198 18.10 -2.64 -14.95
CA SER A 198 17.32 -2.99 -16.13
C SER A 198 16.07 -3.78 -15.72
N GLY A 199 15.33 -3.25 -14.74
CA GLY A 199 13.91 -3.53 -14.55
C GLY A 199 13.55 -4.41 -13.34
N LYS A 200 12.38 -4.11 -12.78
CA LYS A 200 11.58 -4.92 -11.82
C LYS A 200 12.25 -5.14 -10.46
N GLY A 201 11.82 -4.34 -9.48
CA GLY A 201 12.19 -4.47 -8.07
C GLY A 201 10.95 -4.36 -7.19
N TYR A 202 9.96 -5.22 -7.45
CA TYR A 202 8.71 -5.22 -6.70
C TYR A 202 8.39 -6.62 -6.15
N ASP A 203 7.80 -6.61 -4.96
CA ASP A 203 7.34 -7.76 -4.19
C ASP A 203 5.83 -7.60 -3.85
N PHE A 204 5.21 -6.47 -4.19
CA PHE A 204 3.80 -6.19 -3.96
C PHE A 204 3.03 -5.85 -5.25
N TRP A 205 1.78 -6.28 -5.31
CA TRP A 205 0.84 -6.04 -6.41
C TRP A 205 -0.51 -5.55 -5.90
N PRO A 206 -1.26 -4.79 -6.71
CA PRO A 206 -2.57 -4.31 -6.29
C PRO A 206 -3.56 -5.47 -6.12
N GLY A 207 -4.51 -5.31 -5.19
CA GLY A 207 -5.62 -6.22 -4.96
C GLY A 207 -5.42 -7.25 -3.85
N PRO A 208 -6.45 -8.09 -3.60
CA PRO A 208 -6.46 -9.09 -2.55
C PRO A 208 -5.66 -10.36 -2.91
N VAL A 209 -5.33 -11.17 -1.90
CA VAL A 209 -4.83 -12.54 -2.15
C VAL A 209 -5.97 -13.41 -2.70
N MET A 210 -5.68 -14.28 -3.66
CA MET A 210 -6.65 -15.19 -4.28
C MET A 210 -5.96 -16.47 -4.79
N ASP A 211 -6.72 -17.42 -5.35
CA ASP A 211 -6.14 -18.63 -5.90
C ASP A 211 -5.22 -18.32 -7.10
N THR A 212 -4.00 -18.87 -7.09
CA THR A 212 -2.96 -18.58 -8.09
C THR A 212 -3.41 -18.83 -9.54
N VAL A 213 -4.34 -19.74 -9.78
CA VAL A 213 -4.88 -20.03 -11.13
C VAL A 213 -5.62 -18.84 -11.76
N ASN A 214 -6.07 -17.90 -10.93
CA ASN A 214 -6.82 -16.73 -11.34
C ASN A 214 -5.95 -15.47 -11.47
N TYR A 215 -4.66 -15.52 -11.11
CA TYR A 215 -3.74 -14.42 -11.35
C TYR A 215 -3.44 -14.29 -12.84
N ASN A 216 -3.84 -13.15 -13.40
CA ASN A 216 -3.61 -12.77 -14.78
C ASN A 216 -3.61 -11.24 -14.91
N VAL A 217 -3.47 -10.71 -16.12
CA VAL A 217 -3.41 -9.26 -16.32
C VAL A 217 -4.73 -8.55 -16.01
N ASP A 218 -5.89 -9.19 -16.24
CA ASP A 218 -7.21 -8.62 -15.92
C ASP A 218 -7.37 -8.42 -14.42
N TYR A 219 -6.81 -9.33 -13.60
CA TYR A 219 -6.73 -9.14 -12.15
C TYR A 219 -6.00 -7.83 -11.78
N LEU A 220 -4.89 -7.49 -12.45
CA LEU A 220 -4.17 -6.26 -12.17
C LEU A 220 -5.02 -5.04 -12.55
N PHE A 221 -5.65 -5.05 -13.72
CA PHE A 221 -6.55 -3.97 -14.16
C PHE A 221 -7.72 -3.76 -13.19
N ASP A 222 -8.38 -4.84 -12.77
CA ASP A 222 -9.55 -4.78 -11.89
C ASP A 222 -9.23 -4.24 -10.50
N ASN A 223 -8.00 -4.46 -10.03
CA ASN A 223 -7.55 -4.12 -8.68
C ASN A 223 -6.67 -2.88 -8.59
N ASN A 224 -6.30 -2.27 -9.73
CA ASN A 224 -5.49 -1.04 -9.80
C ASN A 224 -6.28 0.20 -9.34
N LYS A 225 -6.68 0.23 -8.07
CA LYS A 225 -7.69 1.15 -7.53
C LYS A 225 -7.25 1.79 -6.22
N ILE A 226 -7.74 3.02 -6.02
CA ILE A 226 -7.71 3.75 -4.77
C ILE A 226 -9.12 4.29 -4.55
N TRP A 227 -9.69 4.04 -3.36
CA TRP A 227 -11.00 4.55 -2.96
C TRP A 227 -10.79 5.80 -2.11
N GLU A 228 -11.07 6.96 -2.70
CA GLU A 228 -11.04 8.26 -2.01
C GLU A 228 -12.41 8.55 -1.39
N LEU A 229 -12.42 8.88 -0.10
CA LEU A 229 -13.63 9.25 0.62
C LEU A 229 -13.33 10.39 1.59
N THR A 230 -14.17 11.41 1.53
CA THR A 230 -14.20 12.45 2.55
C THR A 230 -15.14 12.08 3.68
N ARG A 231 -14.85 12.61 4.87
CA ARG A 231 -15.73 12.47 6.03
C ARG A 231 -17.14 13.02 5.77
N GLU A 232 -17.23 14.11 4.99
CA GLU A 232 -18.50 14.74 4.67
C GLU A 232 -19.36 13.86 3.74
N GLU A 233 -18.77 13.16 2.77
CA GLU A 233 -19.48 12.21 1.92
C GLU A 233 -20.10 11.07 2.73
N ILE A 234 -19.35 10.53 3.68
CA ILE A 234 -19.83 9.46 4.57
C ILE A 234 -20.96 9.96 5.47
N ARG A 235 -20.81 11.15 6.09
CA ARG A 235 -21.87 11.75 6.91
C ARG A 235 -23.14 12.01 6.12
N ASN A 236 -22.98 12.58 4.92
CA ASN A 236 -24.09 12.84 4.01
C ASN A 236 -24.81 11.53 3.65
N HIS A 237 -24.07 10.45 3.39
CA HIS A 237 -24.64 9.12 3.17
C HIS A 237 -25.45 8.62 4.36
N ILE A 238 -24.83 8.55 5.54
CA ILE A 238 -25.47 8.05 6.76
C ILE A 238 -26.78 8.79 7.08
N ILE A 239 -26.83 10.09 6.82
CA ILE A 239 -28.02 10.92 7.10
C ILE A 239 -29.09 10.76 6.02
N ASN A 240 -28.70 10.65 4.75
CA ASN A 240 -29.60 10.84 3.61
C ASN A 240 -29.87 9.60 2.75
N TYR A 241 -29.26 8.43 3.04
CA TYR A 241 -29.35 7.22 2.19
C TYR A 241 -30.78 6.82 1.80
N ASN A 242 -31.77 7.07 2.66
CA ASN A 242 -33.17 6.70 2.44
C ASN A 242 -34.04 7.82 1.83
N LEU A 243 -33.47 8.99 1.54
CA LEU A 243 -34.23 10.12 1.01
C LEU A 243 -34.40 10.02 -0.51
N PRO A 244 -35.62 10.27 -1.05
CA PRO A 244 -35.82 10.33 -2.49
C PRO A 244 -34.93 11.39 -3.16
N GLY A 245 -34.15 10.98 -4.16
CA GLY A 245 -33.27 11.86 -4.92
C GLY A 245 -31.85 12.00 -4.36
N TYR A 246 -31.53 11.35 -3.24
CA TYR A 246 -30.14 11.15 -2.83
C TYR A 246 -29.38 10.38 -3.91
N GLN A 247 -28.12 10.75 -4.14
CA GLN A 247 -27.21 10.07 -5.06
C GLN A 247 -26.05 9.55 -4.23
N MET A 248 -25.90 8.24 -4.18
CA MET A 248 -24.81 7.59 -3.45
C MET A 248 -23.48 7.87 -4.15
N PRO A 249 -22.43 8.28 -3.44
CA PRO A 249 -21.08 8.37 -4.00
C PRO A 249 -20.60 7.00 -4.51
N GLU A 250 -19.92 7.00 -5.66
CA GLU A 250 -19.43 5.79 -6.31
C GLU A 250 -18.52 4.95 -5.40
N ASN A 251 -17.65 5.59 -4.62
CA ASN A 251 -16.73 4.91 -3.70
C ASN A 251 -17.43 4.34 -2.45
N ILE A 252 -18.65 4.81 -2.13
CA ILE A 252 -19.51 4.18 -1.12
C ILE A 252 -20.24 3.00 -1.76
N GLU A 253 -20.84 3.17 -2.94
CA GLU A 253 -21.55 2.11 -3.65
C GLU A 253 -20.65 0.90 -3.98
N ASN A 254 -19.42 1.17 -4.43
CA ASN A 254 -18.46 0.17 -4.91
C ASN A 254 -17.29 -0.03 -3.94
N TRP A 255 -17.53 0.19 -2.64
CA TRP A 255 -16.54 -0.09 -1.60
C TRP A 255 -16.14 -1.57 -1.63
N PRO A 256 -14.85 -1.93 -1.56
CA PRO A 256 -14.38 -3.29 -1.73
C PRO A 256 -14.51 -4.08 -0.42
N ALA A 257 -15.69 -4.05 0.22
CA ALA A 257 -15.95 -4.80 1.45
C ALA A 257 -15.74 -6.31 1.26
N HIS A 258 -16.07 -6.82 0.07
CA HIS A 258 -16.11 -8.24 -0.23
C HIS A 258 -15.24 -8.65 -1.42
N GLY A 259 -14.50 -9.74 -1.23
CA GLY A 259 -13.76 -10.42 -2.29
C GLY A 259 -14.60 -11.49 -2.97
N ASN A 260 -14.21 -11.88 -4.17
CA ASN A 260 -14.86 -12.97 -4.90
C ASN A 260 -14.36 -14.34 -4.39
N THR A 261 -15.15 -15.00 -3.56
CA THR A 261 -14.81 -16.31 -2.97
C THR A 261 -14.70 -17.43 -4.00
N ASP A 262 -15.36 -17.31 -5.16
CA ASP A 262 -15.25 -18.30 -6.24
C ASP A 262 -13.86 -18.28 -6.90
N LEU A 263 -13.11 -17.19 -6.71
CA LEU A 263 -11.74 -17.04 -7.20
C LEU A 263 -10.69 -17.25 -6.10
N GLY A 264 -11.10 -17.65 -4.89
CA GLY A 264 -10.21 -17.88 -3.74
C GLY A 264 -9.92 -16.63 -2.90
N ALA A 265 -10.52 -15.47 -3.20
CA ALA A 265 -10.36 -14.28 -2.36
C ALA A 265 -11.18 -14.38 -1.07
N ALA A 266 -10.74 -13.68 -0.02
CA ALA A 266 -11.45 -13.65 1.25
C ALA A 266 -12.80 -12.90 1.16
N HIS A 267 -13.81 -13.36 1.92
CA HIS A 267 -15.13 -12.72 1.95
C HIS A 267 -15.09 -11.29 2.52
N LEU A 268 -14.22 -11.00 3.48
CA LEU A 268 -14.05 -9.67 4.06
C LEU A 268 -12.67 -9.13 3.67
N LEU A 269 -12.65 -8.04 2.91
CA LEU A 269 -11.44 -7.37 2.44
C LEU A 269 -11.25 -6.00 3.11
N ALA A 270 -12.15 -5.05 2.83
CA ALA A 270 -12.11 -3.73 3.42
C ALA A 270 -13.11 -3.57 4.58
N PRO A 271 -12.72 -2.94 5.71
CA PRO A 271 -13.62 -2.66 6.82
C PRO A 271 -14.79 -1.73 6.44
N PHE A 272 -15.95 -1.99 7.02
CA PHE A 272 -17.15 -1.15 6.90
C PHE A 272 -17.93 -1.14 8.23
N VAL A 273 -18.86 -0.20 8.35
CA VAL A 273 -19.79 -0.10 9.48
C VAL A 273 -21.00 -0.99 9.19
N ASP A 274 -20.94 -2.22 9.68
CA ASP A 274 -22.04 -3.18 9.65
C ASP A 274 -23.08 -2.78 10.70
N LEU A 275 -24.29 -2.41 10.26
CA LEU A 275 -25.35 -1.92 11.15
C LEU A 275 -26.18 -3.04 11.77
N ASN A 276 -26.11 -4.24 11.20
CA ASN A 276 -26.99 -5.35 11.56
C ASN A 276 -26.24 -6.65 11.92
N ASP A 277 -24.91 -6.61 11.95
CA ASP A 277 -23.97 -7.68 12.28
C ASP A 277 -24.09 -8.92 11.36
N ASN A 278 -24.47 -8.74 10.09
CA ASN A 278 -24.61 -9.84 9.12
C ASN A 278 -23.35 -10.10 8.27
N GLN A 279 -22.32 -9.26 8.39
CA GLN A 279 -21.08 -9.31 7.60
C GLN A 279 -21.29 -9.15 6.10
N LEU A 280 -22.33 -8.45 5.70
CA LEU A 280 -22.63 -8.04 4.33
C LEU A 280 -22.67 -6.52 4.27
N TYR A 281 -21.98 -5.95 3.31
CA TYR A 281 -21.99 -4.51 3.10
C TYR A 281 -23.22 -4.10 2.29
N GLU A 282 -24.14 -3.42 2.96
CA GLU A 282 -25.45 -3.02 2.43
C GLU A 282 -25.60 -1.47 2.48
N PRO A 283 -24.90 -0.70 1.62
CA PRO A 283 -24.92 0.76 1.67
C PRO A 283 -26.30 1.36 1.42
N GLU A 284 -27.19 0.67 0.71
CA GLU A 284 -28.59 1.06 0.55
C GLU A 284 -29.39 1.03 1.87
N LEU A 285 -28.87 0.36 2.91
CA LEU A 285 -29.42 0.34 4.27
C LEU A 285 -28.73 1.36 5.20
N GLY A 286 -27.82 2.18 4.67
CA GLY A 286 -27.11 3.23 5.39
C GLY A 286 -25.78 2.79 5.98
N GLU A 287 -25.28 1.61 5.62
CA GLU A 287 -23.93 1.17 5.97
C GLU A 287 -22.88 1.97 5.20
N SER A 288 -21.72 2.18 5.82
CA SER A 288 -20.69 3.02 5.22
C SER A 288 -19.29 2.40 5.33
N PRO A 289 -18.35 2.80 4.46
CA PRO A 289 -16.95 2.49 4.64
C PRO A 289 -16.44 2.96 6.01
N ALA A 290 -15.57 2.17 6.62
CA ALA A 290 -14.97 2.50 7.92
C ALA A 290 -13.58 3.13 7.69
N VAL A 291 -13.55 4.45 7.53
CA VAL A 291 -12.33 5.22 7.21
C VAL A 291 -11.99 6.26 8.28
N LYS A 292 -10.70 6.62 8.33
CA LYS A 292 -10.15 7.66 9.23
C LYS A 292 -9.87 8.97 8.48
N GLY A 293 -9.74 10.06 9.22
CA GLY A 293 -9.43 11.39 8.68
C GLY A 293 -10.63 12.18 8.15
N ASP A 294 -10.35 13.35 7.61
CA ASP A 294 -11.30 14.19 6.86
C ASP A 294 -11.24 13.91 5.35
N ASN A 295 -10.07 13.55 4.84
CA ASN A 295 -9.89 12.92 3.53
C ASN A 295 -9.07 11.63 3.70
N SER A 296 -9.52 10.55 3.06
CA SER A 296 -8.98 9.20 3.21
C SER A 296 -8.88 8.50 1.86
N PHE A 297 -7.72 7.89 1.61
CA PHE A 297 -7.44 7.09 0.42
C PHE A 297 -7.19 5.65 0.88
N SER A 298 -8.08 4.74 0.50
CA SER A 298 -7.97 3.32 0.83
C SER A 298 -7.50 2.50 -0.36
N PHE A 299 -6.72 1.46 -0.11
CA PHE A 299 -6.14 0.59 -1.13
C PHE A 299 -5.86 -0.81 -0.57
N ILE A 300 -5.84 -1.81 -1.45
CA ILE A 300 -5.53 -3.20 -1.11
C ILE A 300 -4.36 -3.65 -1.97
N PHE A 301 -3.38 -4.31 -1.37
CA PHE A 301 -2.25 -4.92 -2.08
C PHE A 301 -1.81 -6.22 -1.40
N ASN A 302 -1.06 -7.05 -2.13
CA ASN A 302 -0.58 -8.34 -1.64
C ASN A 302 0.81 -8.69 -2.21
N ASP A 303 1.43 -9.74 -1.67
CA ASP A 303 2.72 -10.26 -2.12
C ASP A 303 2.63 -11.58 -2.91
N ASP A 304 1.43 -12.02 -3.32
CA ASP A 304 1.21 -13.36 -3.85
C ASP A 304 1.08 -13.46 -5.39
N PHE A 305 0.90 -12.34 -6.09
CA PHE A 305 0.60 -12.34 -7.53
C PHE A 305 1.70 -12.99 -8.41
N ASP A 306 2.97 -12.61 -8.25
CA ASP A 306 4.09 -13.12 -9.07
C ASP A 306 5.36 -13.29 -8.22
N GLU A 307 6.47 -13.73 -8.82
CA GLU A 307 7.76 -13.87 -8.13
C GLU A 307 8.27 -12.53 -7.57
N HIS A 308 8.87 -12.59 -6.38
CA HIS A 308 9.51 -11.43 -5.75
C HIS A 308 10.82 -11.09 -6.45
N THR A 309 10.95 -9.84 -6.88
CA THR A 309 12.08 -9.39 -7.71
C THR A 309 12.99 -8.39 -7.01
N GLU A 310 12.56 -7.79 -5.89
CA GLU A 310 13.43 -6.93 -5.07
C GLU A 310 14.15 -7.72 -3.99
N SER A 311 13.41 -8.48 -3.17
CA SER A 311 14.01 -9.28 -2.11
C SER A 311 14.49 -10.65 -2.57
N PHE A 312 13.97 -11.17 -3.69
CA PHE A 312 14.12 -12.57 -4.10
C PHE A 312 13.63 -13.57 -3.03
N GLY A 313 12.75 -13.10 -2.14
CA GLY A 313 12.17 -13.88 -1.06
C GLY A 313 11.14 -14.89 -1.52
N ARG A 314 10.87 -15.85 -0.63
CA ARG A 314 9.65 -16.65 -0.72
C ARG A 314 8.48 -15.78 -0.29
N LYS A 315 7.40 -15.84 -1.06
CA LYS A 315 6.13 -15.17 -0.76
C LYS A 315 5.58 -15.59 0.59
N LEU A 316 5.03 -14.65 1.35
CA LEU A 316 4.33 -14.91 2.60
C LEU A 316 2.84 -15.25 2.35
N GLY A 317 2.23 -14.73 1.29
CA GLY A 317 0.78 -14.80 1.09
C GLY A 317 0.05 -13.83 2.03
N ILE A 318 0.58 -12.62 2.15
CA ILE A 318 0.00 -11.53 2.93
C ILE A 318 -0.87 -10.63 2.06
N GLU A 319 -1.97 -10.19 2.64
CA GLU A 319 -2.83 -9.15 2.10
C GLU A 319 -2.76 -7.94 3.02
N VAL A 320 -2.71 -6.75 2.46
CA VAL A 320 -2.66 -5.50 3.20
C VAL A 320 -3.79 -4.59 2.76
N PHE A 321 -4.65 -4.23 3.71
CA PHE A 321 -5.57 -3.12 3.55
C PHE A 321 -4.95 -1.85 4.15
N GLY A 322 -4.66 -0.87 3.29
CA GLY A 322 -4.05 0.40 3.64
C GLY A 322 -5.06 1.55 3.62
N GLN A 323 -4.91 2.49 4.55
CA GLN A 323 -5.55 3.81 4.52
C GLN A 323 -4.50 4.90 4.68
N ALA A 324 -4.42 5.83 3.73
CA ALA A 324 -3.71 7.09 3.88
C ALA A 324 -4.71 8.20 4.17
N TYR A 325 -4.51 8.99 5.23
CA TYR A 325 -5.48 10.00 5.62
C TYR A 325 -4.83 11.23 6.26
N ALA A 326 -5.57 12.33 6.23
CA ALA A 326 -5.22 13.58 6.90
C ALA A 326 -6.48 14.27 7.44
N PHE A 327 -6.27 15.24 8.32
CA PHE A 327 -7.35 16.04 8.91
C PHE A 327 -7.26 17.49 8.43
N ASP A 328 -8.41 18.11 8.23
CA ASP A 328 -8.53 19.53 7.90
C ASP A 328 -8.67 20.36 9.19
N CYS A 329 -7.58 20.40 9.98
CA CYS A 329 -7.49 21.26 11.16
C CYS A 329 -6.39 22.33 10.94
N PRO A 330 -6.59 23.37 10.10
CA PRO A 330 -5.54 24.31 9.71
C PRO A 330 -5.03 25.21 10.85
N ASP A 331 -5.83 25.40 11.89
CA ASP A 331 -5.43 26.15 13.09
C ASP A 331 -4.46 25.36 13.99
N ASP A 332 -4.34 24.03 13.80
CA ASP A 332 -3.41 23.18 14.53
C ASP A 332 -2.17 22.89 13.68
N SER A 333 -1.01 23.38 14.13
CA SER A 333 0.22 23.29 13.37
C SER A 333 0.73 21.87 13.16
N ALA A 334 0.45 20.94 14.10
CA ALA A 334 0.90 19.56 14.00
C ALA A 334 0.09 18.79 12.96
N PHE A 335 -1.24 18.83 13.07
CA PHE A 335 -2.13 18.15 12.12
C PHE A 335 -2.06 18.75 10.71
N TYR A 336 -1.91 20.08 10.62
CA TYR A 336 -1.75 20.75 9.33
C TYR A 336 -0.47 20.31 8.60
N ASN A 337 0.50 19.72 9.29
CA ASN A 337 1.78 19.25 8.75
C ASN A 337 2.02 17.75 9.00
N THR A 338 0.96 16.93 9.00
CA THR A 338 1.10 15.47 9.18
C THR A 338 0.23 14.68 8.20
N ILE A 339 0.77 13.60 7.66
CA ILE A 339 0.03 12.56 6.92
C ILE A 339 0.04 11.28 7.74
N PHE A 340 -1.04 10.50 7.71
CA PHE A 340 -1.16 9.25 8.45
C PHE A 340 -1.29 8.05 7.51
N LEU A 341 -0.72 6.92 7.90
CA LEU A 341 -0.89 5.64 7.23
C LEU A 341 -1.32 4.57 8.25
N SER A 342 -2.37 3.84 7.92
CA SER A 342 -2.90 2.72 8.69
C SER A 342 -2.82 1.47 7.81
N TYR A 343 -2.14 0.43 8.25
CA TYR A 343 -2.05 -0.84 7.56
C TYR A 343 -2.66 -1.96 8.40
N GLN A 344 -3.54 -2.75 7.79
CA GLN A 344 -4.00 -4.03 8.32
C GLN A 344 -3.31 -5.12 7.51
N ILE A 345 -2.34 -5.81 8.10
CA ILE A 345 -1.52 -6.82 7.44
C ILE A 345 -2.04 -8.18 7.87
N ILE A 346 -2.54 -8.96 6.92
CA ILE A 346 -3.29 -10.19 7.16
C ILE A 346 -2.54 -11.38 6.57
N ASN A 347 -2.36 -12.44 7.36
CA ASN A 347 -1.88 -13.71 6.83
C ASN A 347 -3.02 -14.43 6.11
N ARG A 348 -3.04 -14.39 4.78
CA ARG A 348 -4.03 -15.11 3.96
C ARG A 348 -3.56 -16.51 3.57
N SER A 349 -2.33 -16.88 3.90
CA SER A 349 -1.75 -18.19 3.58
C SER A 349 -2.12 -19.27 4.61
N ASP A 350 -1.95 -20.52 4.21
CA ASP A 350 -2.03 -21.69 5.11
C ASP A 350 -0.74 -21.92 5.95
N THR A 351 0.23 -21.01 5.85
CA THR A 351 1.51 -21.10 6.55
C THR A 351 1.49 -20.26 7.83
N ASN A 352 1.88 -20.86 8.95
CA ASN A 352 2.17 -20.11 10.17
C ASN A 352 3.60 -19.56 10.11
N TYR A 353 3.76 -18.28 10.43
CA TYR A 353 5.07 -17.66 10.52
C TYR A 353 5.44 -17.39 11.97
N VAL A 354 6.69 -17.67 12.32
CA VAL A 354 7.31 -17.29 13.60
C VAL A 354 8.51 -16.39 13.32
N ASP A 355 8.99 -15.70 14.35
CA ASP A 355 10.04 -14.69 14.21
C ASP A 355 9.71 -13.68 13.10
N LEU A 356 8.43 -13.31 12.99
CA LEU A 356 7.95 -12.34 12.00
C LEU A 356 8.29 -10.92 12.46
N TYR A 357 8.87 -10.15 11.55
CA TYR A 357 9.10 -8.72 11.70
C TYR A 357 8.33 -7.95 10.64
N ILE A 358 7.79 -6.82 11.05
CA ILE A 358 7.18 -5.83 10.16
C ILE A 358 8.02 -4.56 10.25
N GLY A 359 8.60 -4.18 9.12
CA GLY A 359 9.42 -2.99 8.93
C GLY A 359 8.70 -1.90 8.15
N ASN A 360 9.08 -0.66 8.44
CA ASN A 360 8.86 0.50 7.58
C ASN A 360 10.23 0.95 7.06
N TYR A 361 10.44 0.76 5.76
CA TYR A 361 11.54 1.37 5.03
C TYR A 361 11.10 2.76 4.58
N THR A 362 11.90 3.78 4.90
CA THR A 362 11.66 5.15 4.41
C THR A 362 12.97 5.77 3.97
N ASN A 363 12.96 6.30 2.74
CA ASN A 363 14.03 7.15 2.25
C ASN A 363 13.69 8.62 2.53
N LEU A 364 14.19 9.14 3.66
CA LEU A 364 14.02 10.51 4.10
C LEU A 364 15.05 11.40 3.37
N MET A 365 14.68 11.89 2.18
CA MET A 365 15.47 12.86 1.41
C MET A 365 14.83 14.24 1.60
N ILE A 366 15.41 15.05 2.49
CA ILE A 366 14.95 16.40 2.77
C ILE A 366 15.55 17.33 1.75
N GLY A 367 14.77 17.61 0.70
CA GLY A 367 15.23 18.42 -0.42
C GLY A 367 16.45 17.80 -1.08
N ASN A 368 17.62 18.37 -0.86
CA ASN A 368 18.87 17.79 -1.30
C ASN A 368 19.43 16.87 -0.20
N PRO A 369 19.63 15.56 -0.47
CA PRO A 369 20.09 14.60 0.52
C PRO A 369 21.57 14.76 0.94
N GLY A 370 22.27 15.75 0.39
CA GLY A 370 23.72 15.92 0.51
C GLY A 370 24.23 16.15 1.94
N ASP A 371 23.35 16.55 2.85
CA ASP A 371 23.65 16.88 4.23
C ASP A 371 22.59 16.36 5.23
N ASP A 372 21.73 15.42 4.80
CA ASP A 372 20.70 14.81 5.65
C ASP A 372 21.26 13.84 6.69
N LEU A 373 20.86 14.03 7.95
CA LEU A 373 21.27 13.22 9.10
C LEU A 373 20.07 12.47 9.70
N LEU A 374 20.24 11.19 10.01
CA LEU A 374 19.25 10.33 10.66
C LEU A 374 19.36 10.32 12.19
N VAL A 375 18.20 10.19 12.83
CA VAL A 375 18.06 10.05 14.29
C VAL A 375 16.97 9.05 14.62
N CYS A 376 17.18 8.25 15.68
CA CYS A 376 16.15 7.41 16.29
C CYS A 376 15.78 7.95 17.67
N ASP A 377 14.56 8.46 17.83
CA ASP A 377 14.02 8.85 19.13
C ASP A 377 13.14 7.74 19.71
N THR A 378 13.76 6.90 20.53
CA THR A 378 13.09 5.75 21.17
C THR A 378 12.03 6.14 22.21
N ILE A 379 12.05 7.39 22.71
CA ILE A 379 11.05 7.91 23.65
C ILE A 379 9.79 8.32 22.89
N LEU A 380 9.98 9.05 21.79
CA LEU A 380 8.89 9.44 20.91
C LEU A 380 8.39 8.30 20.01
N ASN A 381 9.11 7.17 19.98
CA ASN A 381 8.81 6.02 19.13
C ASN A 381 8.83 6.42 17.64
N ALA A 382 9.85 7.18 17.27
CA ALA A 382 9.99 7.79 15.96
C ALA A 382 11.43 7.71 15.46
N PHE A 383 11.59 7.77 14.14
CA PHE A 383 12.85 8.11 13.52
C PHE A 383 12.65 9.31 12.60
N TYR A 384 13.69 10.11 12.39
CA TYR A 384 13.59 11.32 11.60
C TYR A 384 14.91 11.71 10.94
N ALA A 385 14.80 12.56 9.92
CA ALA A 385 15.93 13.22 9.27
C ALA A 385 15.87 14.74 9.47
N PHE A 386 17.01 15.40 9.37
CA PHE A 386 17.18 16.86 9.32
C PHE A 386 18.54 17.20 8.67
N ASN A 387 18.67 18.40 8.11
CA ASN A 387 19.92 18.89 7.52
C ASN A 387 21.01 19.16 8.58
N GLU A 388 22.28 18.88 8.23
CA GLU A 388 23.44 19.11 9.10
C GLU A 388 23.66 20.61 9.40
N ASP A 389 23.38 21.47 8.42
CA ASP A 389 23.48 22.92 8.58
C ASP A 389 22.15 23.64 8.30
N ASP A 390 22.15 24.97 8.38
CA ASP A 390 20.96 25.82 8.21
C ASP A 390 20.67 26.20 6.74
N PHE A 391 21.25 25.49 5.77
CA PHE A 391 21.08 25.76 4.35
C PHE A 391 21.06 24.49 3.49
N ASP A 392 19.86 24.08 3.11
CA ASP A 392 19.68 22.98 2.16
C ASP A 392 19.89 23.47 0.71
N ASP A 393 21.08 23.18 0.16
CA ASP A 393 21.53 23.61 -1.16
C ASP A 393 20.75 22.99 -2.31
N THR A 394 20.36 23.79 -3.31
CA THR A 394 19.94 23.23 -4.60
C THR A 394 21.14 22.87 -5.46
N THR A 395 21.38 21.57 -5.66
CA THR A 395 22.46 21.08 -6.55
C THR A 395 21.99 20.82 -7.98
N SER A 396 20.71 20.53 -8.18
CA SER A 396 20.11 20.34 -9.51
C SER A 396 18.59 20.45 -9.46
N THR A 397 17.94 20.40 -10.63
CA THR A 397 16.47 20.25 -10.70
C THR A 397 15.98 18.90 -10.15
N TYR A 398 16.86 17.92 -9.99
CA TYR A 398 16.55 16.63 -9.39
C TYR A 398 16.70 16.63 -7.88
N TYR A 399 17.56 17.50 -7.34
CA TYR A 399 17.77 17.63 -5.90
C TYR A 399 17.62 19.11 -5.54
N PRO A 400 16.37 19.61 -5.55
CA PRO A 400 16.08 20.95 -5.07
C PRO A 400 16.24 20.96 -3.55
N GLY A 401 16.86 22.00 -3.02
CA GLY A 401 16.99 22.20 -1.59
C GLY A 401 15.97 23.19 -1.05
N TYR A 402 15.62 23.05 0.24
CA TYR A 402 14.77 23.94 1.00
C TYR A 402 15.38 25.34 1.25
N MET A 403 16.66 25.52 0.97
CA MET A 403 17.43 26.74 1.25
C MET A 403 17.50 27.01 2.77
N HIS A 404 17.36 28.26 3.20
CA HIS A 404 17.37 28.64 4.62
C HIS A 404 16.24 27.99 5.42
N HIS A 405 16.50 27.74 6.71
CA HIS A 405 15.56 27.13 7.65
C HIS A 405 15.09 25.75 7.16
N PRO A 406 16.00 24.81 6.89
CA PRO A 406 15.61 23.48 6.43
C PRO A 406 14.70 22.77 7.45
N PRO A 407 13.81 21.88 6.98
CA PRO A 407 12.89 21.19 7.86
C PRO A 407 13.52 19.97 8.53
N ALA A 408 12.78 19.38 9.46
CA ALA A 408 12.96 18.03 9.93
C ALA A 408 11.71 17.20 9.58
N GLN A 409 11.90 15.91 9.24
CA GLN A 409 10.84 15.01 8.80
C GLN A 409 10.91 13.69 9.59
N ALA A 410 9.82 13.32 10.26
CA ALA A 410 9.72 12.09 11.02
C ALA A 410 8.79 11.06 10.39
N VAL A 411 9.04 9.81 10.78
CA VAL A 411 8.06 8.72 10.79
C VAL A 411 7.88 8.28 12.25
N VAL A 412 6.64 8.25 12.72
CA VAL A 412 6.26 7.92 14.10
C VAL A 412 5.41 6.67 14.10
N PHE A 413 5.75 5.69 14.94
CA PHE A 413 4.90 4.53 15.17
C PHE A 413 3.92 4.86 16.30
N LEU A 414 2.62 4.89 15.99
CA LEU A 414 1.59 5.39 16.91
C LEU A 414 1.09 4.30 17.86
N ASN A 415 0.84 3.09 17.35
CA ASN A 415 0.15 2.04 18.09
C ASN A 415 1.07 0.90 18.58
N ILE A 416 2.22 0.72 17.95
CA ILE A 416 3.19 -0.33 18.26
C ILE A 416 4.56 0.28 18.48
N LYS A 417 5.32 -0.27 19.42
CA LYS A 417 6.69 0.16 19.69
C LYS A 417 7.65 -0.36 18.61
N MET A 418 8.57 0.48 18.13
CA MET A 418 9.72 0.01 17.35
C MET A 418 10.62 -0.88 18.22
N ASP A 419 11.03 -2.03 17.70
CA ASP A 419 11.97 -2.95 18.34
C ASP A 419 13.38 -2.83 17.77
N ASN A 420 13.50 -2.38 16.51
CA ASN A 420 14.78 -2.13 15.85
C ASN A 420 14.74 -0.86 14.98
N PHE A 421 15.89 -0.21 14.83
CA PHE A 421 16.14 0.86 13.87
C PHE A 421 17.55 0.73 13.29
N MET A 422 17.61 0.55 11.97
CA MET A 422 18.83 0.47 11.18
C MET A 422 18.85 1.55 10.10
N TYR A 423 20.05 1.81 9.59
CA TYR A 423 20.24 2.61 8.39
C TYR A 423 20.95 1.79 7.33
N SER A 424 20.68 2.03 6.06
CA SER A 424 21.49 1.49 4.95
C SER A 424 21.98 2.62 4.05
N LYS A 425 22.96 2.30 3.20
CA LYS A 425 23.50 3.24 2.22
C LYS A 425 23.59 2.62 0.84
N PHE A 426 23.41 3.45 -0.17
CA PHE A 426 23.63 3.04 -1.55
C PHE A 426 25.10 2.61 -1.71
N PRO A 427 25.39 1.40 -2.23
CA PRO A 427 26.74 0.90 -2.26
C PRO A 427 27.55 1.63 -3.34
N TYR A 428 28.46 2.54 -2.92
CA TYR A 428 29.44 3.12 -3.84
C TYR A 428 30.87 3.12 -3.26
N PRO A 429 31.85 2.45 -3.91
CA PRO A 429 31.67 1.51 -5.03
C PRO A 429 30.90 0.26 -4.59
N PRO A 430 30.25 -0.47 -5.53
CA PRO A 430 29.57 -1.72 -5.22
C PRO A 430 30.58 -2.74 -4.69
N SER A 431 30.48 -3.06 -3.40
CA SER A 431 31.23 -4.15 -2.78
C SER A 431 30.32 -4.93 -1.85
N ASP A 432 30.24 -6.23 -2.06
CA ASP A 432 29.51 -7.19 -1.20
C ASP A 432 30.10 -7.25 0.23
N SER A 433 31.24 -6.59 0.47
CA SER A 433 31.91 -6.50 1.78
C SER A 433 31.47 -5.30 2.62
N ASN A 434 30.49 -4.50 2.18
CA ASN A 434 30.00 -3.35 2.94
C ASN A 434 28.82 -3.76 3.84
N PHE A 435 29.08 -3.85 5.15
CA PHE A 435 28.11 -4.30 6.16
C PHE A 435 26.80 -3.48 6.16
N SER A 436 26.85 -2.20 5.75
CA SER A 436 25.72 -1.26 5.75
C SER A 436 25.19 -0.94 4.35
N ALA A 437 25.62 -1.66 3.32
CA ALA A 437 25.02 -1.52 2.00
C ALA A 437 23.54 -1.90 2.03
N ASP A 438 22.75 -1.31 1.12
CA ASP A 438 21.38 -1.77 0.92
C ASP A 438 21.32 -3.29 0.68
N PRO A 439 20.32 -3.98 1.25
CA PRO A 439 20.16 -5.43 1.12
C PRO A 439 19.88 -5.85 -0.33
N ASN A 440 20.32 -7.05 -0.70
CA ASN A 440 20.26 -7.60 -2.06
C ASN A 440 19.55 -8.95 -2.15
N ASP A 441 19.29 -9.61 -1.03
CA ASP A 441 18.59 -10.90 -0.96
C ASP A 441 17.73 -11.02 0.31
N ASP A 442 16.91 -12.07 0.35
CA ASP A 442 15.93 -12.35 1.40
C ASP A 442 16.56 -12.37 2.80
N TYR A 443 17.76 -12.93 2.91
CA TYR A 443 18.51 -13.00 4.16
C TYR A 443 18.97 -11.61 4.63
N GLU A 444 19.53 -10.79 3.73
CA GLU A 444 19.94 -9.42 4.04
C GLU A 444 18.74 -8.54 4.45
N TYR A 445 17.63 -8.57 3.70
CA TYR A 445 16.41 -7.84 4.04
C TYR A 445 15.88 -8.24 5.42
N TYR A 446 15.81 -9.54 5.70
CA TYR A 446 15.34 -10.06 6.99
C TYR A 446 16.27 -9.68 8.14
N ASN A 447 17.59 -9.68 7.92
CA ASN A 447 18.58 -9.26 8.92
C ASN A 447 18.46 -7.79 9.29
N PHE A 448 18.22 -6.91 8.32
CA PHE A 448 18.03 -5.48 8.58
C PHE A 448 16.83 -5.23 9.52
N MET A 449 15.74 -5.99 9.35
CA MET A 449 14.60 -5.93 10.27
C MET A 449 14.91 -6.45 11.68
N LYS A 450 16.09 -7.05 11.91
CA LYS A 450 16.51 -7.68 13.17
C LYS A 450 17.71 -7.00 13.83
N ALA A 451 18.06 -5.78 13.39
CA ALA A 451 19.28 -5.10 13.83
C ALA A 451 20.58 -5.87 13.49
N ILE A 452 20.60 -6.63 12.38
CA ILE A 452 21.74 -7.41 11.91
C ILE A 452 22.20 -6.86 10.55
N TRP A 453 23.51 -6.61 10.43
CA TRP A 453 24.16 -6.15 9.21
C TRP A 453 24.34 -7.27 8.18
N ASN A 454 24.66 -6.92 6.93
CA ASN A 454 24.85 -7.90 5.83
C ASN A 454 25.96 -8.92 6.13
N ASP A 455 26.97 -8.55 6.92
CA ASP A 455 28.02 -9.46 7.35
C ASP A 455 27.62 -10.35 8.56
N SER A 456 26.32 -10.40 8.86
CA SER A 456 25.69 -11.16 9.96
C SER A 456 26.11 -10.70 11.37
N THR A 457 26.75 -9.53 11.50
CA THR A 457 27.03 -8.96 12.82
C THR A 457 25.85 -8.14 13.32
N HIS A 458 25.58 -8.20 14.62
CA HIS A 458 24.55 -7.36 15.23
C HIS A 458 25.04 -5.91 15.30
N LEU A 459 24.13 -4.96 15.13
CA LEU A 459 24.34 -3.54 15.40
C LEU A 459 24.94 -3.34 16.80
N THR A 460 25.98 -2.51 16.91
CA THR A 460 26.66 -2.19 18.17
C THR A 460 26.64 -0.69 18.46
N TYR A 461 26.68 -0.29 19.73
CA TYR A 461 26.58 1.12 20.12
C TYR A 461 27.85 1.92 19.80
N GLY A 462 27.68 3.05 19.11
CA GLY A 462 28.74 4.02 18.82
C GLY A 462 29.40 3.82 17.47
N GLY A 463 30.17 4.82 17.03
CA GLY A 463 30.81 4.79 15.71
C GLY A 463 29.78 4.59 14.58
N ALA A 464 30.18 3.83 13.56
CA ALA A 464 29.31 3.40 12.46
C ALA A 464 28.38 2.21 12.82
N GLY A 465 28.15 1.94 14.10
CA GLY A 465 27.25 0.88 14.53
C GLY A 465 27.79 -0.55 14.33
N HIS A 466 29.09 -0.71 14.09
CA HIS A 466 29.69 -1.98 13.66
C HIS A 466 30.99 -2.30 14.41
N LEU A 467 31.16 -3.58 14.78
CA LEU A 467 32.37 -4.16 15.40
C LEU A 467 32.97 -3.37 16.59
N GLY A 468 32.16 -2.64 17.35
CA GLY A 468 32.60 -1.88 18.53
C GLY A 468 31.48 -1.53 19.50
N GLY A 469 31.71 -1.72 20.81
CA GLY A 469 30.73 -1.43 21.85
C GLY A 469 29.80 -2.61 22.19
N GLN A 470 28.67 -2.33 22.82
CA GLN A 470 27.64 -3.31 23.20
C GLN A 470 26.62 -3.49 22.06
N SER A 471 26.09 -4.69 21.86
CA SER A 471 24.97 -4.89 20.91
C SER A 471 23.75 -4.08 21.33
N VAL A 472 23.14 -3.39 20.37
CA VAL A 472 21.95 -2.55 20.54
C VAL A 472 21.07 -2.67 19.31
N ASN A 473 19.78 -2.33 19.43
CA ASN A 473 18.83 -2.51 18.33
C ASN A 473 18.51 -1.22 17.58
N TYR A 474 18.99 -0.07 18.05
CA TYR A 474 18.64 1.24 17.50
C TYR A 474 19.91 2.04 17.21
N ALA A 475 20.10 2.44 15.97
CA ALA A 475 21.15 3.37 15.58
C ALA A 475 20.79 4.82 16.00
N PHE A 476 21.81 5.63 16.28
CA PHE A 476 21.69 7.09 16.45
C PHE A 476 20.64 7.56 17.49
N THR A 477 20.64 6.96 18.69
CA THR A 477 19.68 7.29 19.77
C THR A 477 20.01 8.53 20.60
N GLY A 478 21.09 9.25 20.25
CA GLY A 478 21.54 10.45 20.94
C GLY A 478 20.70 11.69 20.61
N ASN A 479 20.92 12.76 21.36
CA ASN A 479 20.28 14.05 21.11
C ASN A 479 21.11 14.86 20.12
N PRO A 480 20.64 15.11 18.88
CA PRO A 480 21.38 15.88 17.89
C PRO A 480 21.58 17.35 18.29
N ILE A 481 20.64 17.96 19.05
CA ILE A 481 20.69 19.38 19.42
C ILE A 481 21.84 19.67 20.38
N THR A 482 22.04 18.80 21.38
CA THR A 482 23.16 18.93 22.34
C THR A 482 24.40 18.15 21.89
N ASN A 483 24.27 17.34 20.84
CA ASN A 483 25.24 16.34 20.39
C ASN A 483 25.69 15.37 21.51
N GLU A 484 24.78 15.06 22.44
CA GLU A 484 25.02 14.13 23.55
C GLU A 484 24.50 12.72 23.22
N GLY A 485 25.25 11.69 23.64
CA GLY A 485 24.94 10.29 23.29
C GLY A 485 25.49 9.91 21.91
N TRP A 486 24.93 8.86 21.31
CA TRP A 486 25.34 8.39 19.99
C TRP A 486 24.49 9.05 18.89
N THR A 487 25.06 10.00 18.18
CA THR A 487 24.41 10.72 17.08
C THR A 487 25.14 10.41 15.78
N GLN A 488 24.52 10.64 14.61
CA GLN A 488 25.25 10.57 13.34
C GLN A 488 26.39 11.62 13.31
N LEU A 489 26.17 12.82 13.83
CA LEU A 489 27.16 13.91 13.95
C LEU A 489 28.48 13.49 14.63
N ASN A 490 28.44 12.55 15.58
CA ASN A 490 29.61 12.09 16.32
C ASN A 490 29.98 10.62 16.03
N SER A 491 29.35 10.02 15.02
CA SER A 491 29.56 8.62 14.62
C SER A 491 30.82 8.39 13.80
N GLY A 492 31.33 9.42 13.13
CA GLY A 492 32.40 9.31 12.14
C GLY A 492 31.95 8.75 10.79
N ILE A 493 30.64 8.64 10.55
CA ILE A 493 30.05 8.41 9.23
C ILE A 493 30.08 9.74 8.46
N GLU A 494 30.64 9.73 7.26
CA GLU A 494 30.72 10.92 6.38
C GLU A 494 29.60 10.94 5.34
N GLU A 495 28.89 9.83 5.17
CA GLU A 495 27.76 9.74 4.24
C GLU A 495 26.49 10.37 4.82
N HIS A 496 25.77 11.07 3.94
CA HIS A 496 24.46 11.69 4.20
C HIS A 496 23.38 11.01 3.35
N GLY A 497 22.11 11.34 3.59
CA GLY A 497 21.00 10.79 2.80
C GLY A 497 20.85 9.26 2.96
N LEU A 498 21.09 8.77 4.17
CA LEU A 498 20.98 7.36 4.52
C LEU A 498 19.51 6.89 4.45
N HIS A 499 19.29 5.63 4.09
CA HIS A 499 17.96 5.04 4.09
C HIS A 499 17.63 4.51 5.49
N ALA A 500 16.40 4.72 5.96
CA ALA A 500 15.98 4.34 7.30
C ALA A 500 15.08 3.09 7.29
N ILE A 501 15.33 2.16 8.21
CA ILE A 501 14.53 0.95 8.40
C ILE A 501 14.21 0.82 9.89
N ALA A 502 12.95 1.03 10.26
CA ALA A 502 12.44 0.73 11.59
C ALA A 502 11.57 -0.51 11.55
N SER A 503 11.68 -1.41 12.52
CA SER A 503 10.85 -2.61 12.57
C SER A 503 10.31 -2.90 13.96
N THR A 504 9.28 -3.73 14.00
CA THR A 504 8.71 -4.28 15.21
C THR A 504 8.53 -5.80 15.08
N GLY A 505 8.67 -6.51 16.20
CA GLY A 505 8.70 -7.97 16.27
C GLY A 505 9.75 -8.49 17.25
N PRO A 506 9.88 -9.81 17.42
CA PRO A 506 9.22 -10.85 16.63
C PRO A 506 7.75 -11.10 17.02
N TYR A 507 6.94 -11.53 16.06
CA TYR A 507 5.59 -12.03 16.26
C TYR A 507 5.45 -13.50 15.88
N ASP A 508 4.53 -14.19 16.55
CA ASP A 508 3.87 -15.37 16.00
C ASP A 508 2.71 -14.87 15.14
N PHE A 509 2.68 -15.24 13.86
CA PHE A 509 1.72 -14.77 12.87
C PHE A 509 1.07 -15.97 12.18
N LEU A 510 0.01 -16.47 12.82
CA LEU A 510 -0.69 -17.67 12.40
C LEU A 510 -1.59 -17.38 11.19
N THR A 511 -2.03 -18.43 10.51
CA THR A 511 -3.02 -18.30 9.43
C THR A 511 -4.26 -17.52 9.89
N GLY A 512 -4.62 -16.48 9.16
CA GLY A 512 -5.74 -15.59 9.48
C GLY A 512 -5.46 -14.51 10.52
N ASP A 513 -4.27 -14.50 11.14
CA ASP A 513 -3.89 -13.42 12.06
C ASP A 513 -3.75 -12.09 11.31
N THR A 514 -3.88 -11.00 12.06
CA THR A 514 -3.77 -9.64 11.54
C THR A 514 -2.90 -8.78 12.46
N VAL A 515 -1.96 -8.04 11.88
CA VAL A 515 -1.20 -6.99 12.59
C VAL A 515 -1.66 -5.63 12.07
N PHE A 516 -1.93 -4.71 13.01
CA PHE A 516 -2.27 -3.32 12.70
C PHE A 516 -1.04 -2.45 12.90
N LEU A 517 -0.65 -1.68 11.88
CA LEU A 517 0.45 -0.72 11.98
C LEU A 517 -0.07 0.69 11.66
N GLU A 518 0.09 1.60 12.60
CA GLU A 518 -0.35 2.99 12.50
C GLU A 518 0.86 3.92 12.53
N LEU A 519 1.03 4.71 11.48
CA LEU A 519 2.18 5.58 11.26
C LEU A 519 1.73 7.04 11.09
N ALA A 520 2.53 7.97 11.60
CA ALA A 520 2.43 9.40 11.28
C ALA A 520 3.72 9.92 10.64
N TYR A 521 3.57 10.67 9.55
CA TYR A 521 4.63 11.34 8.83
C TYR A 521 4.58 12.83 9.17
N VAL A 522 5.34 13.22 10.18
CA VAL A 522 5.29 14.56 10.77
C VAL A 522 6.37 15.43 10.16
N PHE A 523 5.97 16.53 9.52
CA PHE A 523 6.87 17.53 8.98
C PHE A 523 7.01 18.70 9.95
N ALA A 524 8.21 19.27 10.09
CA ALA A 524 8.44 20.48 10.88
C ALA A 524 9.44 21.41 10.22
N ARG A 525 9.09 22.69 10.09
CA ARG A 525 9.98 23.74 9.58
C ARG A 525 9.80 24.99 10.41
N ASP A 526 10.87 25.42 11.09
CA ASP A 526 10.87 26.63 11.89
C ASP A 526 11.50 27.79 11.10
N TYR A 527 10.65 28.65 10.55
CA TYR A 527 11.07 29.81 9.77
C TYR A 527 11.72 30.94 10.58
N GLN A 528 11.88 30.79 11.90
CA GLN A 528 12.48 31.81 12.77
C GLN A 528 13.78 31.33 13.45
N GLY A 529 14.10 30.04 13.36
CA GLY A 529 15.30 29.46 13.97
C GLY A 529 16.21 28.79 12.96
N ASP A 530 16.86 27.71 13.36
CA ASP A 530 17.85 26.97 12.58
C ASP A 530 17.40 25.51 12.36
N ASN A 531 18.25 24.70 11.75
CA ASN A 531 18.02 23.27 11.57
C ASN A 531 17.73 22.53 12.89
N PHE A 532 18.36 22.94 14.00
CA PHE A 532 18.09 22.33 15.32
C PHE A 532 16.76 22.79 15.94
N SER A 533 16.33 24.02 15.68
CA SER A 533 15.01 24.46 16.12
C SER A 533 13.88 23.76 15.35
N ALA A 534 14.10 23.40 14.08
CA ALA A 534 13.20 22.52 13.33
C ALA A 534 13.06 21.14 14.00
N VAL A 535 14.15 20.56 14.53
CA VAL A 535 14.12 19.33 15.33
C VAL A 535 13.33 19.54 16.64
N GLY A 536 13.51 20.67 17.31
CA GLY A 536 12.72 21.01 18.51
C GLY A 536 11.22 21.05 18.22
N LEU A 537 10.82 21.78 17.17
CA LEU A 537 9.43 21.89 16.71
C LEU A 537 8.86 20.53 16.28
N LEU A 538 9.65 19.68 15.63
CA LEU A 538 9.26 18.33 15.25
C LEU A 538 8.86 17.50 16.47
N LYS A 539 9.67 17.52 17.53
CA LYS A 539 9.38 16.77 18.75
C LYS A 539 8.09 17.25 19.42
N GLU A 540 7.87 18.56 19.48
CA GLU A 540 6.62 19.13 20.00
C GLU A 540 5.39 18.67 19.21
N ARG A 541 5.47 18.66 17.87
CA ARG A 541 4.39 18.18 17.00
C ARG A 541 4.13 16.68 17.21
N ILE A 542 5.19 15.86 17.33
CA ILE A 542 5.03 14.42 17.58
C ILE A 542 4.32 14.17 18.92
N GLU A 543 4.71 14.87 19.99
CA GLU A 543 4.05 14.75 21.30
C GLU A 543 2.56 15.11 21.23
N GLN A 544 2.21 16.18 20.50
CA GLN A 544 0.82 16.56 20.27
C GLN A 544 0.05 15.48 19.50
N ILE A 545 0.59 15.00 18.37
CA ILE A 545 -0.04 13.94 17.58
C ILE A 545 -0.28 12.68 18.42
N LYS A 546 0.71 12.24 19.19
CA LYS A 546 0.56 11.05 20.07
C LYS A 546 -0.49 11.27 21.13
N TRP A 547 -0.53 12.45 21.75
CA TRP A 547 -1.56 12.78 22.73
C TRP A 547 -2.97 12.68 22.13
N PHE A 548 -3.20 13.26 20.95
CA PHE A 548 -4.51 13.19 20.29
C PHE A 548 -4.88 11.76 19.87
N TYR A 549 -3.91 11.01 19.34
CA TYR A 549 -4.08 9.60 18.99
C TYR A 549 -4.49 8.75 20.20
N GLU A 550 -3.77 8.87 21.33
CA GLU A 550 -4.04 8.13 22.57
C GLU A 550 -5.39 8.50 23.22
N ASN A 551 -5.88 9.72 22.97
CA ASN A 551 -7.17 10.20 23.48
C ASN A 551 -8.33 10.05 22.47
N ASP A 552 -8.09 9.39 21.32
CA ASP A 552 -9.06 9.24 20.23
C ASP A 552 -9.80 10.55 19.90
N SER A 553 -9.03 11.61 19.68
CA SER A 553 -9.58 12.95 19.44
C SER A 553 -8.77 13.71 18.40
N THR A 554 -9.33 14.79 17.88
CA THR A 554 -8.64 15.74 17.01
C THR A 554 -8.75 17.16 17.58
N PRO A 555 -7.83 18.07 17.21
CA PRO A 555 -7.91 19.48 17.59
C PRO A 555 -9.21 20.16 17.12
N CYS A 556 -9.76 19.69 16.00
CA CYS A 556 -11.01 20.19 15.44
C CYS A 556 -12.28 19.49 15.99
N GLY A 557 -12.15 18.70 17.07
CA GLY A 557 -13.28 18.24 17.90
C GLY A 557 -13.91 16.91 17.48
N GLU A 558 -13.27 16.17 16.58
CA GLU A 558 -13.76 14.91 16.03
C GLU A 558 -12.98 13.72 16.61
N GLN A 559 -13.50 12.50 16.47
CA GLN A 559 -12.74 11.31 16.85
C GLN A 559 -11.64 11.01 15.84
N TRP A 560 -10.50 10.55 16.32
CA TRP A 560 -9.37 10.18 15.47
C TRP A 560 -9.69 8.93 14.65
N SER A 561 -10.28 7.93 15.30
CA SER A 561 -10.66 6.67 14.68
C SER A 561 -11.66 6.83 13.53
N GLY A 562 -12.17 8.05 13.31
CA GLY A 562 -13.21 8.32 12.34
C GLY A 562 -14.51 7.62 12.73
N LEU A 563 -15.32 7.30 11.74
CA LEU A 563 -16.57 6.55 11.90
C LEU A 563 -16.31 5.04 11.86
N THR A 564 -15.16 4.56 12.37
CA THR A 564 -14.85 3.12 12.39
C THR A 564 -15.57 2.43 13.54
N LEU A 565 -16.61 1.66 13.17
CA LEU A 565 -17.47 0.86 14.04
C LEU A 565 -18.12 1.73 15.15
N ARG A 566 -19.28 1.33 15.66
CA ARG A 566 -19.42 1.49 17.11
C ARG A 566 -18.39 0.55 17.73
N ASN A 567 -17.11 0.92 17.72
CA ASN A 567 -16.15 0.37 18.64
C ASN A 567 -16.64 0.82 20.01
N TYR A 568 -17.50 -0.03 20.58
CA TYR A 568 -17.28 -0.58 21.89
C TYR A 568 -16.28 0.28 22.65
N LYS A 569 -16.80 1.11 23.56
CA LYS A 569 -16.21 1.00 24.88
C LYS A 569 -16.14 -0.50 25.14
N SER A 570 -14.93 -1.06 25.11
CA SER A 570 -14.63 -2.29 25.83
C SER A 570 -14.98 -1.97 27.28
N GLU A 571 -16.27 -2.08 27.61
CA GLU A 571 -16.67 -2.19 28.99
C GLU A 571 -16.08 -3.52 29.44
N LYS A 572 -14.94 -3.41 30.09
CA LYS A 572 -14.16 -4.53 30.53
C LYS A 572 -15.05 -5.41 31.41
N LEU A 573 -15.43 -6.59 30.91
CA LEU A 573 -16.08 -7.61 31.73
C LEU A 573 -15.02 -8.25 32.62
N VAL A 574 -14.92 -7.78 33.86
CA VAL A 574 -14.03 -8.35 34.86
C VAL A 574 -14.73 -9.53 35.53
N LEU A 575 -14.06 -10.68 35.54
CA LEU A 575 -14.55 -11.92 36.13
C LEU A 575 -13.68 -12.30 37.33
N TYR A 576 -14.26 -12.41 38.52
CA TYR A 576 -13.50 -12.79 39.71
C TYR A 576 -14.31 -13.60 40.73
N PRO A 577 -13.65 -14.46 41.53
CA PRO A 577 -12.27 -14.89 41.35
C PRO A 577 -12.11 -15.73 40.08
N ASN A 578 -10.96 -15.66 39.43
CA ASN A 578 -10.59 -16.51 38.30
C ASN A 578 -9.17 -17.07 38.55
N PRO A 579 -9.00 -18.36 38.88
CA PRO A 579 -10.01 -19.43 38.82
C PRO A 579 -11.14 -19.33 39.86
N VAL A 580 -12.33 -19.77 39.49
CA VAL A 580 -13.55 -19.76 40.32
C VAL A 580 -13.84 -21.14 40.90
N LYS A 581 -14.36 -21.19 42.14
CA LYS A 581 -14.95 -22.40 42.73
C LYS A 581 -16.46 -22.41 42.50
N ASP A 582 -17.24 -21.72 43.32
CA ASP A 582 -18.71 -21.91 43.31
C ASP A 582 -19.48 -20.69 42.80
N VAL A 583 -18.93 -19.49 42.97
CA VAL A 583 -19.59 -18.22 42.63
C VAL A 583 -18.64 -17.33 41.84
N LEU A 584 -19.05 -16.98 40.62
CA LEU A 584 -18.36 -16.04 39.73
C LEU A 584 -18.99 -14.66 39.84
N ASN A 585 -18.21 -13.64 40.16
CA ASN A 585 -18.66 -12.24 40.17
C ASN A 585 -18.29 -11.57 38.84
N LEU A 586 -19.20 -10.73 38.37
CA LEU A 586 -19.06 -9.97 37.12
C LEU A 586 -19.04 -8.48 37.43
N GLU A 587 -18.08 -7.75 36.87
CA GLU A 587 -18.03 -6.29 36.93
C GLU A 587 -17.92 -5.73 35.52
N PHE A 588 -18.89 -4.89 35.15
CA PHE A 588 -19.06 -4.17 33.87
C PHE A 588 -20.10 -3.05 34.10
N ASP A 589 -20.26 -2.10 33.18
CA ASP A 589 -21.34 -1.11 33.31
C ASP A 589 -22.67 -1.77 32.93
N PHE A 590 -23.64 -1.75 33.84
CA PHE A 590 -24.89 -2.43 33.61
C PHE A 590 -25.80 -1.66 32.65
N GLY A 591 -25.54 -0.37 32.39
CA GLY A 591 -26.46 0.52 31.68
C GLY A 591 -27.84 0.55 32.36
N LYS A 592 -28.73 -0.39 32.00
CA LYS A 592 -30.03 -0.69 32.64
C LYS A 592 -29.91 -1.60 33.88
N GLN A 593 -31.04 -1.96 34.51
CA GLN A 593 -31.05 -2.75 35.75
C GLN A 593 -30.70 -4.25 35.59
N LYS A 594 -30.62 -4.79 34.37
CA LYS A 594 -30.37 -6.22 34.10
C LYS A 594 -29.61 -6.48 32.79
N ALA A 595 -28.90 -7.61 32.71
CA ALA A 595 -28.26 -8.13 31.51
C ALA A 595 -28.44 -9.66 31.42
N GLU A 596 -28.48 -10.21 30.20
CA GLU A 596 -28.59 -11.67 29.99
C GLU A 596 -27.21 -12.28 29.78
N TYR A 597 -26.96 -13.48 30.29
CA TYR A 597 -25.69 -14.17 30.08
C TYR A 597 -25.87 -15.60 29.54
N SER A 598 -24.85 -16.06 28.82
CA SER A 598 -24.68 -17.44 28.36
C SER A 598 -23.25 -17.92 28.63
N ILE A 599 -23.08 -19.11 29.20
CA ILE A 599 -21.78 -19.75 29.44
C ILE A 599 -21.64 -20.92 28.48
N TYR A 600 -20.46 -21.03 27.87
CA TYR A 600 -20.07 -22.05 26.90
C TYR A 600 -18.86 -22.82 27.42
N ASN A 601 -18.81 -24.13 27.17
CA ASN A 601 -17.61 -24.92 27.39
C ASN A 601 -16.61 -24.74 26.23
N PHE A 602 -15.42 -25.33 26.34
CA PHE A 602 -14.35 -25.21 25.33
C PHE A 602 -14.70 -25.80 23.96
N THR A 603 -15.74 -26.65 23.86
CA THR A 603 -16.23 -27.19 22.57
C THR A 603 -17.33 -26.32 21.96
N GLY A 604 -17.58 -25.11 22.50
CA GLY A 604 -18.62 -24.20 22.03
C GLY A 604 -20.04 -24.58 22.43
N GLN A 605 -20.24 -25.62 23.26
CA GLN A 605 -21.56 -26.00 23.73
C GLN A 605 -22.02 -25.03 24.84
N LYS A 606 -23.22 -24.48 24.69
CA LYS A 606 -23.87 -23.67 25.72
C LYS A 606 -24.26 -24.54 26.92
N VAL A 607 -23.68 -24.28 28.09
CA VAL A 607 -23.84 -25.09 29.31
C VAL A 607 -24.68 -24.40 30.39
N LYS A 608 -24.83 -23.08 30.35
CA LYS A 608 -25.66 -22.32 31.29
C LYS A 608 -26.13 -21.00 30.68
N THR A 609 -27.32 -20.54 31.06
CA THR A 609 -27.81 -19.19 30.76
C THR A 609 -28.50 -18.60 31.98
N GLY A 610 -28.70 -17.28 31.98
CA GLY A 610 -29.49 -16.61 33.00
C GLY A 610 -29.52 -15.11 32.83
N VAL A 611 -30.02 -14.41 33.85
CA VAL A 611 -30.09 -12.96 33.92
C VAL A 611 -29.35 -12.51 35.18
N ILE A 612 -28.56 -11.46 35.05
CA ILE A 612 -27.88 -10.76 36.15
C ILE A 612 -28.46 -9.36 36.30
N TYR A 613 -28.45 -8.84 37.52
CA TYR A 613 -29.04 -7.54 37.83
C TYR A 613 -27.96 -6.61 38.42
N ARG A 614 -28.13 -5.29 38.26
CA ARG A 614 -27.16 -4.28 38.74
C ARG A 614 -26.82 -4.41 40.24
N ASN A 615 -27.78 -4.85 41.06
CA ASN A 615 -27.60 -5.06 42.50
C ASN A 615 -27.28 -6.53 42.88
N SER A 616 -27.11 -7.41 41.90
CA SER A 616 -26.87 -8.85 42.06
C SER A 616 -26.11 -9.39 40.85
N ASN A 617 -24.80 -9.18 40.84
CA ASN A 617 -23.88 -9.45 39.74
C ASN A 617 -23.10 -10.78 39.91
N THR A 618 -23.69 -11.76 40.59
CA THR A 618 -23.04 -13.05 40.88
C THR A 618 -23.72 -14.20 40.14
N ILE A 619 -22.93 -15.14 39.62
CA ILE A 619 -23.39 -16.35 38.94
C ILE A 619 -22.90 -17.57 39.70
N SER A 620 -23.82 -18.45 40.11
CA SER A 620 -23.44 -19.78 40.63
C SER A 620 -22.91 -20.66 39.50
N VAL A 621 -21.69 -21.16 39.66
CA VAL A 621 -20.99 -22.06 38.73
C VAL A 621 -20.64 -23.40 39.39
N GLU A 622 -21.15 -23.66 40.60
CA GLU A 622 -20.91 -24.88 41.39
C GLU A 622 -21.13 -26.19 40.59
N ASN A 623 -22.17 -26.22 39.74
CA ASN A 623 -22.54 -27.39 38.94
C ASN A 623 -21.76 -27.55 37.63
N LEU A 624 -20.84 -26.61 37.31
CA LEU A 624 -19.96 -26.76 36.15
C LEU A 624 -18.79 -27.69 36.50
N ARG A 625 -18.39 -28.52 35.53
CA ARG A 625 -17.20 -29.39 35.66
C ARG A 625 -15.93 -28.53 35.63
N ASP A 626 -14.83 -29.09 36.13
CA ASP A 626 -13.52 -28.43 36.03
C ASP A 626 -13.14 -28.21 34.56
N GLY A 627 -12.62 -27.03 34.25
CA GLY A 627 -12.25 -26.65 32.88
C GLY A 627 -12.37 -25.16 32.60
N TYR A 628 -12.09 -24.79 31.34
CA TYR A 628 -12.22 -23.42 30.85
C TYR A 628 -13.60 -23.19 30.23
N TYR A 629 -14.15 -22.01 30.50
CA TYR A 629 -15.44 -21.57 29.99
C TYR A 629 -15.34 -20.16 29.42
N LEU A 630 -16.16 -19.90 28.40
CA LEU A 630 -16.44 -18.56 27.90
C LEU A 630 -17.80 -18.12 28.45
N ILE A 631 -17.91 -16.86 28.86
CA ILE A 631 -19.17 -16.22 29.22
C ILE A 631 -19.42 -15.07 28.26
N ARG A 632 -20.63 -15.03 27.70
CA ARG A 632 -21.17 -13.94 26.89
C ARG A 632 -22.25 -13.24 27.70
N VAL A 633 -22.20 -11.92 27.79
CA VAL A 633 -23.19 -11.06 28.46
C VAL A 633 -23.77 -10.10 27.42
N ASN A 634 -25.06 -10.18 27.16
CA ASN A 634 -25.76 -9.25 26.27
C ASN A 634 -26.25 -8.06 27.11
N THR A 635 -25.72 -6.88 26.85
CA THR A 635 -26.15 -5.59 27.39
C THR A 635 -26.93 -4.81 26.30
N ASP A 636 -27.50 -3.66 26.66
CA ASP A 636 -28.13 -2.78 25.66
C ASP A 636 -27.10 -2.01 24.80
N GLU A 637 -25.83 -1.99 25.23
CA GLU A 637 -24.73 -1.27 24.58
C GLU A 637 -23.83 -2.22 23.77
N GLY A 638 -24.07 -3.54 23.86
CA GLY A 638 -23.36 -4.55 23.09
C GLY A 638 -23.28 -5.90 23.80
N ILE A 639 -22.38 -6.74 23.30
CA ILE A 639 -22.08 -8.08 23.81
C ILE A 639 -20.71 -8.08 24.49
N LEU A 640 -20.66 -8.30 25.80
CA LEU A 640 -19.39 -8.47 26.51
C LEU A 640 -19.01 -9.95 26.58
N VAL A 641 -17.72 -10.27 26.40
CA VAL A 641 -17.21 -11.64 26.46
C VAL A 641 -16.06 -11.73 27.47
N GLY A 642 -16.03 -12.81 28.25
CA GLY A 642 -14.95 -13.08 29.19
C GLY A 642 -14.65 -14.58 29.31
N LYS A 643 -13.46 -14.92 29.81
CA LYS A 643 -13.00 -16.30 30.03
C LYS A 643 -12.74 -16.56 31.50
N PHE A 644 -13.17 -17.70 32.02
CA PHE A 644 -12.84 -18.13 33.38
C PHE A 644 -12.51 -19.62 33.47
N ALA A 645 -11.70 -20.00 34.46
CA ALA A 645 -11.39 -21.39 34.81
C ALA A 645 -12.19 -21.82 36.04
N LYS A 646 -12.90 -22.96 35.95
CA LYS A 646 -13.59 -23.60 37.08
C LYS A 646 -12.70 -24.66 37.72
N LEU A 647 -12.57 -24.61 39.04
CA LEU A 647 -11.87 -25.62 39.85
C LEU A 647 -12.82 -26.26 40.85
N LYS A 648 -12.57 -27.52 41.20
CA LYS A 648 -13.32 -28.24 42.23
C LYS A 648 -13.10 -27.63 43.61
N SER A 649 -14.15 -27.61 44.43
CA SER A 649 -14.01 -27.35 45.85
C SER A 649 -13.28 -28.53 46.49
N VAL A 650 -12.05 -28.29 46.97
CA VAL A 650 -11.33 -29.24 47.82
C VAL A 650 -12.08 -29.28 49.14
N HIS A 651 -12.79 -30.38 49.39
CA HIS A 651 -13.32 -30.70 50.72
C HIS A 651 -12.29 -31.44 51.55
#